data_AF-A0A3E5BLF9-F1
#
_entry.id   AF-A0A3E5BLF9-F1
#
_cell.length_a   1.000
_cell.length_b   1.000
_cell.length_c   1.000
_cell.angle_alpha   90.00
_cell.angle_beta   90.00
_cell.angle_gamma   90.00
#
_symmetry.space_group_name_H-M   'P 1'
#
loop_
_entity.id
_entity.type
_entity.pdbx_description
1 polymer ?
#
loop_
_entity_poly.entity_id
_entity_poly.type
_entity_poly.pdbx_seq_one_letter_code
_entity_poly.pdbx_strand_id
1 'polypeptide(L)'
;MSGCTEELQLEASGPSGAVLDEGELTEAGLNLSVNAFVVEAQAETRASIPSSTPEMDTSEEKEIHNIWVFQYDAATKELLIKPRYYTITDQAMLQDLPVYLKAGVPSIVYVVTNTGYDNWANDGTDASWQKFYKLEQLKKQTLPTAFPLRSIDKVSIPMDGVSGEVEVATDITVTVPVTRMYAKLKVKVEMLKAGMELNNVNVRQIPNICRVETFAGDGEGEPMDAVPFPDGTTFSSIAFAASDLEKNEDKEWAVFYIPENLQGETETQGGNKSDAAPSNALVVDITTEIGGERYLYAAYPGGNSFNNFNIQRNQVYRITLTITGEKGQNNPSSNCFVVKPNGFLSFEPYYRVETGGGYNFADYLSPYDENLKIARVGIIWQTKDCIGDNTNGTLVQLGENTGDIHQKIYVRAQKKGNALIGAYNSKGDIIWSWHIWVTDHEPDNLGRAVTYYTYDWDQNGIYPEKPRIQGYAVMSCNLGALAENQEGIENGLHRYPDKMTQAFGMLYQWGRKDPFPPLRNIISEHQDYNDEHTDLHYDNSNQTEVHKTSVTDENKLFHTVIGSTLTGAVRHAIANPTVFISGTNKVYQSENYVQTRSNYFNNGDWCPIGESDNKLWGGLEPASGGMKAYTINQSNNVHIYDNYGTEKSIFDPCPTGWRVASGELWLEFTNTGLNPKSINDINFDNKSPDGYGMNMYMQKWKDGPTSYFPTQGTRVGDGGGIRTNSCGNYHNVTTDTDNRVNILHIHESQDLFHIFEYQFYFYYVKSVAGPIRCVRDSK
;
A
#
# COMPACT_ATOMS: atom_id res chain seq x y z
N MET A 1 -3.70 -65.44 14.23
CA MET A 1 -5.16 -65.59 14.34
C MET A 1 -5.71 -64.29 14.88
N SER A 2 -6.63 -63.67 14.13
CA SER A 2 -7.70 -62.71 14.53
C SER A 2 -7.35 -61.65 15.58
N GLY A 3 -7.31 -60.35 15.24
CA GLY A 3 -8.49 -59.51 14.95
C GLY A 3 -8.60 -58.47 16.09
N CYS A 4 -9.12 -57.26 15.97
CA CYS A 4 -9.87 -56.49 14.98
C CYS A 4 -9.72 -55.01 15.37
N THR A 5 -9.97 -54.09 14.42
CA THR A 5 -10.91 -52.97 14.63
C THR A 5 -11.27 -52.34 13.27
N GLU A 6 -12.50 -52.61 12.83
CA GLU A 6 -13.45 -51.70 12.13
C GLU A 6 -13.54 -50.36 12.90
N GLU A 7 -13.98 -49.19 12.43
CA GLU A 7 -14.81 -48.68 11.33
C GLU A 7 -14.74 -47.13 11.51
N LEU A 8 -14.75 -46.23 10.53
CA LEU A 8 -15.95 -45.73 9.85
C LEU A 8 -15.55 -44.62 8.84
N GLN A 9 -16.38 -44.53 7.81
CA GLN A 9 -16.28 -43.73 6.59
C GLN A 9 -16.36 -42.20 6.79
N LEU A 10 -15.69 -41.49 5.89
CA LEU A 10 -16.16 -40.20 5.36
C LEU A 10 -16.26 -40.35 3.84
N GLU A 11 -17.44 -40.04 3.31
CA GLU A 11 -17.84 -40.15 1.91
C GLU A 11 -16.91 -39.33 1.00
N ALA A 12 -16.10 -40.01 0.20
CA ALA A 12 -15.39 -39.40 -0.92
C ALA A 12 -16.23 -39.59 -2.18
N SER A 13 -17.09 -38.62 -2.51
CA SER A 13 -17.53 -38.42 -3.90
C SER A 13 -16.43 -37.66 -4.65
N GLY A 14 -15.28 -38.29 -4.83
CA GLY A 14 -14.22 -37.82 -5.72
C GLY A 14 -14.50 -38.34 -7.13
N PRO A 15 -14.57 -37.49 -8.17
CA PRO A 15 -14.50 -37.95 -9.54
C PRO A 15 -13.20 -38.75 -9.72
N SER A 16 -13.25 -39.85 -10.48
CA SER A 16 -12.09 -40.68 -10.77
C SER A 16 -10.91 -39.83 -11.20
N GLY A 17 -9.76 -39.94 -10.52
CA GLY A 17 -8.53 -39.26 -10.91
C GLY A 17 -8.19 -39.66 -12.35
N ALA A 18 -8.38 -38.73 -13.28
CA ALA A 18 -8.02 -38.92 -14.68
C ALA A 18 -6.50 -39.00 -14.76
N VAL A 19 -5.97 -40.20 -15.01
CA VAL A 19 -4.57 -40.38 -15.38
C VAL A 19 -4.43 -39.91 -16.82
N LEU A 20 -3.68 -38.83 -17.05
CA LEU A 20 -3.40 -38.32 -18.40
C LEU A 20 -2.29 -39.16 -19.03
N ASP A 21 -2.66 -40.01 -20.01
CA ASP A 21 -1.69 -40.74 -20.83
C ASP A 21 -1.17 -39.86 -21.98
N GLU A 22 -0.01 -39.25 -21.76
CA GLU A 22 0.63 -38.36 -22.73
C GLU A 22 1.20 -39.13 -23.94
N GLY A 23 1.48 -40.44 -23.80
CA GLY A 23 2.18 -41.22 -24.82
C GLY A 23 3.61 -40.73 -25.10
N GLU A 24 4.13 -41.07 -26.28
CA GLU A 24 5.42 -40.55 -26.77
C GLU A 24 5.22 -39.14 -27.36
N LEU A 25 6.03 -38.19 -26.90
CA LEU A 25 5.96 -36.80 -27.32
C LEU A 25 6.97 -36.52 -28.43
N THR A 26 6.55 -35.71 -29.39
CA THR A 26 7.36 -35.28 -30.53
C THR A 26 7.78 -33.83 -30.36
N GLU A 27 9.03 -33.54 -30.68
CA GLU A 27 9.53 -32.17 -30.75
C GLU A 27 8.93 -31.47 -31.98
N ALA A 28 8.36 -30.30 -31.76
CA ALA A 28 7.77 -29.43 -32.77
C ALA A 28 8.27 -28.00 -32.56
N GLY A 29 8.31 -27.21 -33.63
CA GLY A 29 8.55 -25.77 -33.55
C GLY A 29 7.26 -25.03 -33.17
N LEU A 30 7.36 -24.01 -32.31
CA LEU A 30 6.27 -23.10 -32.01
C LEU A 30 6.64 -21.70 -32.51
N ASN A 31 5.82 -21.15 -33.40
CA ASN A 31 5.96 -19.80 -33.92
C ASN A 31 4.90 -18.88 -33.28
N LEU A 32 5.33 -17.93 -32.46
CA LEU A 32 4.47 -16.91 -31.87
C LEU A 32 4.59 -15.59 -32.62
N SER A 33 3.44 -15.03 -32.98
CA SER A 33 3.34 -13.67 -33.46
C SER A 33 2.46 -12.85 -32.51
N VAL A 34 2.96 -11.69 -32.09
CA VAL A 34 2.19 -10.76 -31.26
C VAL A 34 1.30 -9.94 -32.18
N ASN A 35 -0.02 -10.06 -31.99
CA ASN A 35 -0.98 -9.21 -32.67
C ASN A 35 -0.71 -7.74 -32.30
N ALA A 36 -0.77 -6.85 -33.29
CA ALA A 36 -0.67 -5.43 -33.03
C ALA A 36 -1.74 -5.01 -32.02
N PHE A 37 -1.47 -3.95 -31.25
CA PHE A 37 -2.57 -3.30 -30.54
C PHE A 37 -3.67 -2.99 -31.54
N VAL A 38 -4.91 -3.34 -31.18
CA VAL A 38 -6.05 -2.89 -31.96
C VAL A 38 -6.12 -1.40 -31.74
N VAL A 39 -5.74 -0.66 -32.77
CA VAL A 39 -6.11 0.74 -32.91
C VAL A 39 -7.41 0.68 -33.68
N GLU A 40 -8.52 0.55 -32.96
CA GLU A 40 -9.87 0.73 -33.50
C GLU A 40 -10.23 -0.27 -34.63
N ALA A 41 -10.73 -1.46 -34.28
CA ALA A 41 -11.31 -2.37 -35.27
C ALA A 41 -12.80 -2.05 -35.53
N GLN A 42 -13.07 -1.72 -36.80
CA GLN A 42 -14.35 -1.55 -37.50
C GLN A 42 -15.13 -0.23 -37.29
N ALA A 43 -15.01 0.63 -38.31
CA ALA A 43 -16.11 1.52 -38.69
C ALA A 43 -17.39 0.69 -38.85
N GLU A 44 -18.46 1.11 -38.16
CA GLU A 44 -19.79 0.48 -38.06
C GLU A 44 -20.06 -0.39 -36.82
N THR A 45 -19.11 -0.57 -35.90
CA THR A 45 -19.41 -1.02 -34.52
C THR A 45 -19.40 0.17 -33.56
N ARG A 46 -20.20 0.12 -32.48
CA ARG A 46 -20.41 1.23 -31.52
C ARG A 46 -19.18 1.58 -30.65
N ALA A 47 -18.01 1.00 -30.92
CA ALA A 47 -16.77 1.27 -30.20
C ALA A 47 -16.15 2.63 -30.58
N SER A 48 -15.34 3.15 -29.66
CA SER A 48 -14.48 4.35 -29.72
C SER A 48 -14.22 4.97 -31.10
N ILE A 49 -14.39 6.29 -31.20
CA ILE A 49 -14.16 7.07 -32.44
C ILE A 49 -12.69 6.96 -32.90
N PRO A 50 -12.47 6.51 -34.16
CA PRO A 50 -11.31 6.70 -35.00
C PRO A 50 -10.19 7.71 -34.65
N SER A 51 -9.02 7.37 -34.12
CA SER A 51 -7.85 8.23 -34.25
C SER A 51 -7.27 8.06 -35.65
N SER A 52 -7.05 9.16 -36.37
CA SER A 52 -6.46 9.14 -37.71
C SER A 52 -4.97 8.75 -37.74
N THR A 53 -4.37 8.39 -36.58
CA THR A 53 -2.96 8.01 -36.43
C THR A 53 -2.81 6.68 -35.67
N PRO A 54 -2.35 5.60 -36.34
CA PRO A 54 -2.07 4.32 -35.69
C PRO A 54 -1.01 4.47 -34.58
N GLU A 55 -1.27 3.94 -33.38
CA GLU A 55 -0.22 3.77 -32.37
C GLU A 55 0.75 2.69 -32.83
N MET A 56 2.05 2.93 -32.72
CA MET A 56 3.08 1.95 -32.99
C MET A 56 3.42 1.19 -31.70
N ASP A 57 3.41 -0.13 -31.76
CA ASP A 57 3.89 -0.99 -30.67
C ASP A 57 5.41 -0.82 -30.49
N THR A 58 5.88 -0.66 -29.25
CA THR A 58 7.32 -0.68 -28.90
C THR A 58 7.87 -2.11 -28.91
N SER A 59 9.19 -2.25 -28.79
CA SER A 59 9.84 -3.57 -28.72
C SER A 59 9.47 -4.29 -27.42
N GLU A 60 9.50 -3.56 -26.31
CA GLU A 60 9.20 -4.01 -24.94
C GLU A 60 7.74 -4.49 -24.83
N GLU A 61 6.81 -3.80 -25.49
CA GLU A 61 5.40 -4.20 -25.54
C GLU A 61 5.17 -5.54 -26.25
N LYS A 62 6.13 -6.01 -27.05
CA LYS A 62 6.08 -7.30 -27.77
C LYS A 62 6.89 -8.40 -27.11
N GLU A 63 7.67 -8.09 -26.07
CA GLU A 63 8.54 -9.08 -25.46
C GLU A 63 7.74 -10.19 -24.78
N ILE A 64 8.15 -11.43 -25.03
CA ILE A 64 7.67 -12.63 -24.36
C ILE A 64 8.83 -13.18 -23.54
N HIS A 65 8.68 -13.22 -22.22
CA HIS A 65 9.69 -13.69 -21.27
C HIS A 65 9.46 -15.13 -20.84
N ASN A 66 8.21 -15.58 -20.84
CA ASN A 66 7.86 -16.95 -20.49
C ASN A 66 6.55 -17.39 -21.13
N ILE A 67 6.39 -18.70 -21.28
CA ILE A 67 5.31 -19.32 -22.04
C ILE A 67 4.84 -20.57 -21.31
N TRP A 68 3.52 -20.66 -21.12
CA TRP A 68 2.83 -21.91 -20.84
C TRP A 68 2.19 -22.46 -22.12
N VAL A 69 2.51 -23.71 -22.44
CA VAL A 69 1.99 -24.41 -23.61
C VAL A 69 1.01 -25.50 -23.15
N PHE A 70 -0.17 -25.50 -23.78
CA PHE A 70 -1.21 -26.50 -23.61
C PHE A 70 -1.54 -27.11 -24.97
N GLN A 71 -1.91 -28.38 -25.00
CA GLN A 71 -2.42 -29.02 -26.20
C GLN A 71 -3.74 -29.70 -25.87
N TYR A 72 -4.78 -29.41 -26.63
CA TYR A 72 -6.11 -29.98 -26.46
C TYR A 72 -6.52 -30.78 -27.69
N ASP A 73 -7.28 -31.85 -27.48
CA ASP A 73 -7.95 -32.57 -28.56
C ASP A 73 -8.92 -31.65 -29.30
N ALA A 74 -8.89 -31.64 -30.62
CA ALA A 74 -9.69 -30.72 -31.42
C ALA A 74 -11.20 -31.00 -31.27
N ALA A 75 -11.61 -32.25 -31.02
CA ALA A 75 -13.01 -32.65 -30.91
C ALA A 75 -13.52 -32.58 -29.47
N THR A 76 -12.82 -33.18 -28.51
CA THR A 76 -13.28 -33.28 -27.11
C THR A 76 -12.92 -32.06 -26.26
N LYS A 77 -11.97 -31.24 -26.74
CA LYS A 77 -11.37 -30.11 -26.01
C LYS A 77 -10.75 -30.53 -24.68
N GLU A 78 -10.35 -31.80 -24.57
CA GLU A 78 -9.63 -32.35 -23.42
C GLU A 78 -8.13 -32.20 -23.62
N LEU A 79 -7.44 -31.96 -22.51
CA LEU A 79 -6.00 -31.82 -22.50
C LEU A 79 -5.33 -33.13 -22.97
N LEU A 80 -4.32 -33.01 -23.84
CA LEU A 80 -3.55 -34.12 -24.39
C LEU A 80 -2.17 -34.30 -23.74
N ILE A 81 -1.62 -33.21 -23.17
CA ILE A 81 -0.32 -33.18 -22.49
C ILE A 81 -0.42 -32.38 -21.21
N LYS A 82 0.38 -32.72 -20.19
CA LYS A 82 0.53 -31.86 -19.02
C LYS A 82 1.05 -30.50 -19.47
N PRO A 83 0.55 -29.36 -18.93
CA PRO A 83 1.01 -28.04 -19.32
C PRO A 83 2.52 -27.90 -19.10
N ARG A 84 3.21 -27.21 -20.00
CA ARG A 84 4.67 -27.05 -19.98
C ARG A 84 5.08 -25.59 -19.98
N TYR A 85 6.06 -25.27 -19.14
CA TYR A 85 6.62 -23.94 -18.99
C TYR A 85 7.94 -23.80 -19.73
N TYR A 86 8.13 -22.66 -20.39
CA TYR A 86 9.33 -22.31 -21.12
C TYR A 86 9.76 -20.88 -20.75
N THR A 87 11.03 -20.71 -20.39
CA THR A 87 11.65 -19.39 -20.20
C THR A 87 12.26 -18.92 -21.52
N ILE A 88 12.02 -17.66 -21.89
CA ILE A 88 12.52 -17.07 -23.12
C ILE A 88 13.67 -16.14 -22.79
N THR A 89 14.88 -16.56 -23.16
CA THR A 89 16.12 -15.77 -22.98
C THR A 89 16.48 -14.97 -24.23
N ASP A 90 15.92 -15.33 -25.39
CA ASP A 90 16.13 -14.67 -26.68
C ASP A 90 14.81 -14.62 -27.46
N GLN A 91 14.38 -13.42 -27.85
CA GLN A 91 13.14 -13.20 -28.60
C GLN A 91 13.17 -13.85 -30.00
N ALA A 92 14.36 -14.08 -30.58
CA ALA A 92 14.48 -14.75 -31.87
C ALA A 92 13.98 -16.20 -31.84
N MET A 93 14.02 -16.85 -30.67
CA MET A 93 13.54 -18.23 -30.48
C MET A 93 12.03 -18.34 -30.71
N LEU A 94 11.26 -17.25 -30.59
CA LEU A 94 9.81 -17.27 -30.74
C LEU A 94 9.33 -17.62 -32.15
N GLN A 95 10.21 -17.59 -33.16
CA GLN A 95 9.87 -17.97 -34.53
C GLN A 95 9.89 -19.48 -34.75
N ASP A 96 10.60 -20.23 -33.91
CA ASP A 96 10.77 -21.68 -34.01
C ASP A 96 11.18 -22.27 -32.64
N LEU A 97 10.36 -22.03 -31.61
CA LEU A 97 10.66 -22.46 -30.25
C LEU A 97 10.44 -23.97 -30.13
N PRO A 98 11.45 -24.78 -29.75
CA PRO A 98 11.27 -26.22 -29.59
C PRO A 98 10.34 -26.51 -28.41
N VAL A 99 9.23 -27.16 -28.70
CA VAL A 99 8.22 -27.62 -27.73
C VAL A 99 7.93 -29.11 -27.93
N TYR A 100 7.39 -29.76 -26.91
CA TYR A 100 7.09 -31.19 -26.95
C TYR A 100 5.58 -31.40 -26.90
N LEU A 101 5.02 -31.94 -27.97
CA LEU A 101 3.58 -32.11 -28.18
C LEU A 101 3.26 -33.57 -28.52
N LYS A 102 2.00 -33.98 -28.32
CA LYS A 102 1.49 -35.30 -28.69
C LYS A 102 1.22 -35.37 -30.20
N ALA A 103 1.80 -36.36 -30.87
CA ALA A 103 1.71 -36.55 -32.32
C ALA A 103 0.49 -37.37 -32.75
N GLY A 104 0.07 -37.20 -34.01
CA GLY A 104 -0.92 -38.06 -34.68
C GLY A 104 -2.36 -37.93 -34.17
N VAL A 105 -2.69 -36.84 -33.46
CA VAL A 105 -4.04 -36.51 -33.02
C VAL A 105 -4.38 -35.09 -33.47
N PRO A 106 -5.53 -34.87 -34.15
CA PRO A 106 -6.03 -33.53 -34.43
C PRO A 106 -6.21 -32.75 -33.12
N SER A 107 -5.51 -31.63 -33.02
CA SER A 107 -5.35 -30.90 -31.77
C SER A 107 -5.35 -29.39 -31.98
N ILE A 108 -5.44 -28.66 -30.88
CA ILE A 108 -5.28 -27.22 -30.81
C ILE A 108 -4.22 -26.92 -29.75
N VAL A 109 -3.24 -26.10 -30.11
CA VAL A 109 -2.22 -25.61 -29.19
C VAL A 109 -2.65 -24.26 -28.64
N TYR A 110 -2.74 -24.16 -27.32
CA TYR A 110 -3.05 -22.91 -26.62
C TYR A 110 -1.81 -22.43 -25.89
N VAL A 111 -1.59 -21.13 -25.91
CA VAL A 111 -0.46 -20.50 -25.26
C VAL A 111 -0.94 -19.39 -24.34
N VAL A 112 -0.35 -19.33 -23.14
CA VAL A 112 -0.45 -18.17 -22.25
C VAL A 112 0.96 -17.69 -21.93
N THR A 113 1.25 -16.42 -22.19
CA THR A 113 2.59 -15.85 -22.06
C THR A 113 2.68 -14.90 -20.87
N ASN A 114 3.92 -14.64 -20.42
CA ASN A 114 4.24 -13.62 -19.43
C ASN A 114 3.48 -13.75 -18.11
N THR A 115 3.14 -14.99 -17.74
CA THR A 115 2.50 -15.31 -16.46
C THR A 115 3.41 -15.02 -15.27
N GLY A 116 4.72 -15.12 -15.44
CA GLY A 116 5.71 -14.85 -14.40
C GLY A 116 5.95 -15.99 -13.40
N TYR A 117 5.27 -17.13 -13.56
CA TYR A 117 5.33 -18.26 -12.63
C TYR A 117 5.43 -19.60 -13.36
N ASP A 118 6.51 -20.33 -13.08
CA ASP A 118 6.82 -21.65 -13.64
C ASP A 118 6.06 -22.80 -12.98
N ASN A 119 5.27 -22.51 -11.94
CA ASN A 119 4.43 -23.47 -11.22
C ASN A 119 2.92 -23.20 -11.34
N TRP A 120 2.48 -22.21 -12.13
CA TRP A 120 1.06 -21.82 -12.22
C TRP A 120 0.16 -22.96 -12.74
N ALA A 121 0.53 -23.54 -13.88
CA ALA A 121 -0.30 -24.53 -14.54
C ALA A 121 0.09 -25.98 -14.21
N ASN A 122 1.34 -26.19 -13.79
CA ASN A 122 1.86 -27.50 -13.42
C ASN A 122 3.04 -27.35 -12.45
N ASP A 123 2.88 -27.81 -11.21
CA ASP A 123 3.94 -27.80 -10.19
C ASP A 123 4.61 -29.19 -10.00
N GLY A 124 4.28 -30.14 -10.87
CA GLY A 124 4.69 -31.54 -10.77
C GLY A 124 3.68 -32.44 -10.05
N THR A 125 2.61 -31.90 -9.47
CA THR A 125 1.51 -32.66 -8.88
C THR A 125 0.34 -32.84 -9.84
N ASP A 126 -0.47 -33.89 -9.66
CA ASP A 126 -1.64 -34.09 -10.52
C ASP A 126 -2.77 -33.08 -10.26
N ALA A 127 -2.87 -32.57 -9.03
CA ALA A 127 -3.87 -31.58 -8.67
C ALA A 127 -3.67 -30.24 -9.42
N SER A 128 -2.42 -29.83 -9.68
CA SER A 128 -2.14 -28.53 -10.27
C SER A 128 -2.64 -28.40 -11.71
N TRP A 129 -2.48 -29.45 -12.53
CA TRP A 129 -2.82 -29.38 -13.96
C TRP A 129 -4.27 -29.82 -14.25
N GLN A 130 -4.90 -30.60 -13.37
CA GLN A 130 -6.27 -31.08 -13.56
C GLN A 130 -7.32 -29.97 -13.66
N LYS A 131 -7.08 -28.79 -13.06
CA LYS A 131 -7.95 -27.61 -13.19
C LYS A 131 -7.96 -26.98 -14.59
N PHE A 132 -7.09 -27.46 -15.50
CA PHE A 132 -7.01 -27.06 -16.91
C PHE A 132 -7.38 -28.20 -17.86
N TYR A 133 -8.01 -29.28 -17.37
CA TYR A 133 -8.26 -30.47 -18.18
C TYR A 133 -9.14 -30.20 -19.42
N LYS A 134 -10.05 -29.22 -19.34
CA LYS A 134 -10.85 -28.75 -20.47
C LYS A 134 -10.39 -27.37 -20.92
N LEU A 135 -10.40 -27.11 -22.22
CA LEU A 135 -10.07 -25.79 -22.79
C LEU A 135 -10.89 -24.65 -22.15
N GLU A 136 -12.19 -24.88 -21.95
CA GLU A 136 -13.09 -23.92 -21.30
C GLU A 136 -12.74 -23.66 -19.83
N GLN A 137 -12.08 -24.60 -19.16
CA GLN A 137 -11.55 -24.35 -17.82
C GLN A 137 -10.36 -23.40 -17.89
N LEU A 138 -9.39 -23.64 -18.79
CA LEU A 138 -8.24 -22.74 -19.00
C LEU A 138 -8.69 -21.30 -19.29
N LYS A 139 -9.64 -21.10 -20.20
CA LYS A 139 -10.17 -19.77 -20.55
C LYS A 139 -10.72 -19.00 -19.34
N LYS A 140 -11.31 -19.72 -18.39
CA LYS A 140 -11.89 -19.14 -17.17
C LYS A 140 -10.88 -18.96 -16.03
N GLN A 141 -9.62 -19.39 -16.22
CA GLN A 141 -8.60 -19.21 -15.20
C GLN A 141 -8.15 -17.77 -15.11
N THR A 142 -7.90 -17.36 -13.87
CA THR A 142 -7.20 -16.11 -13.55
C THR A 142 -5.70 -16.37 -13.52
N LEU A 143 -4.92 -15.44 -14.06
CA LEU A 143 -3.47 -15.46 -13.95
C LEU A 143 -3.04 -15.30 -12.48
N PRO A 144 -1.90 -15.88 -12.05
CA PRO A 144 -1.41 -15.73 -10.67
C PRO A 144 -1.25 -14.27 -10.25
N THR A 145 -0.95 -13.41 -11.21
CA THR A 145 -0.75 -11.97 -11.00
C THR A 145 -1.37 -11.15 -12.11
N ALA A 146 -2.13 -10.14 -11.71
CA ALA A 146 -2.67 -9.11 -12.58
C ALA A 146 -2.19 -7.77 -12.05
N PHE A 147 -1.01 -7.31 -12.50
CA PHE A 147 -0.46 -6.04 -12.07
C PHE A 147 -0.54 -5.01 -13.17
N PRO A 148 -1.10 -3.82 -12.92
CA PRO A 148 -0.91 -2.73 -13.84
C PRO A 148 0.57 -2.33 -13.90
N LEU A 149 0.99 -1.87 -15.07
CA LEU A 149 2.38 -1.51 -15.33
C LEU A 149 2.45 -0.05 -15.79
N ARG A 150 3.54 0.63 -15.49
CA ARG A 150 3.92 1.89 -16.15
C ARG A 150 4.98 1.61 -17.19
N SER A 151 5.05 2.45 -18.23
CA SER A 151 6.12 2.35 -19.25
C SER A 151 7.54 2.56 -18.69
N ILE A 152 7.68 3.17 -17.51
CA ILE A 152 8.98 3.35 -16.84
C ILE A 152 9.42 2.15 -16.00
N ASP A 153 8.50 1.22 -15.74
CA ASP A 153 8.78 -0.04 -15.04
C ASP A 153 9.14 -1.13 -16.08
N LYS A 154 9.65 -2.28 -15.63
CA LYS A 154 9.86 -3.41 -16.55
C LYS A 154 8.50 -3.88 -17.09
N VAL A 155 8.28 -3.71 -18.40
CA VAL A 155 7.05 -4.09 -19.08
C VAL A 155 7.03 -5.60 -19.33
N SER A 156 5.99 -6.30 -18.86
CA SER A 156 5.76 -7.73 -19.08
C SER A 156 4.26 -7.98 -19.19
N ILE A 157 3.71 -7.81 -20.39
CA ILE A 157 2.26 -7.84 -20.63
C ILE A 157 1.81 -9.29 -20.87
N PRO A 158 0.86 -9.85 -20.08
CA PRO A 158 0.30 -11.16 -20.36
C PRO A 158 -0.44 -11.20 -21.69
N MET A 159 -0.28 -12.30 -22.41
CA MET A 159 -0.96 -12.54 -23.69
C MET A 159 -1.47 -13.97 -23.75
N ASP A 160 -2.51 -14.19 -24.53
CA ASP A 160 -2.94 -15.53 -24.90
C ASP A 160 -3.17 -15.69 -26.40
N GLY A 161 -3.07 -16.92 -26.86
CA GLY A 161 -3.30 -17.27 -28.24
C GLY A 161 -3.63 -18.73 -28.41
N VAL A 162 -4.27 -19.02 -29.54
CA VAL A 162 -4.70 -20.36 -29.91
C VAL A 162 -4.33 -20.63 -31.36
N SER A 163 -3.83 -21.82 -31.66
CA SER A 163 -3.56 -22.25 -33.03
C SER A 163 -4.87 -22.54 -33.78
N GLY A 164 -4.78 -22.62 -35.11
CA GLY A 164 -5.75 -23.42 -35.87
C GLY A 164 -5.67 -24.90 -35.48
N GLU A 165 -6.60 -25.71 -35.99
CA GLU A 165 -6.51 -27.17 -35.84
C GLU A 165 -5.23 -27.70 -36.50
N VAL A 166 -4.48 -28.53 -35.78
CA VAL A 166 -3.18 -29.07 -36.20
C VAL A 166 -3.02 -30.51 -35.77
N GLU A 167 -2.46 -31.34 -36.65
CA GLU A 167 -2.00 -32.68 -36.32
C GLU A 167 -0.47 -32.67 -36.27
N VAL A 168 0.08 -32.91 -35.08
CA VAL A 168 1.53 -32.79 -34.85
C VAL A 168 2.28 -33.96 -35.52
N ALA A 169 3.31 -33.62 -36.27
CA ALA A 169 4.25 -34.53 -36.92
C ALA A 169 5.68 -34.02 -36.75
N THR A 170 6.69 -34.83 -37.07
CA THR A 170 8.11 -34.43 -37.00
C THR A 170 8.39 -33.19 -37.86
N ASP A 171 9.19 -32.26 -37.34
CA ASP A 171 9.58 -31.00 -37.99
C ASP A 171 8.42 -30.03 -38.31
N ILE A 172 7.23 -30.21 -37.70
CA ILE A 172 6.13 -29.25 -37.85
C ILE A 172 6.41 -27.97 -37.06
N THR A 173 6.07 -26.82 -37.64
CA THR A 173 5.99 -25.55 -36.92
C THR A 173 4.52 -25.16 -36.72
N VAL A 174 4.08 -25.01 -35.47
CA VAL A 174 2.73 -24.57 -35.11
C VAL A 174 2.72 -23.07 -34.91
N THR A 175 1.88 -22.35 -35.66
CA THR A 175 1.73 -20.89 -35.50
C THR A 175 0.63 -20.56 -34.51
N VAL A 176 0.94 -19.73 -33.51
CA VAL A 176 0.00 -19.24 -32.50
C VAL A 176 0.07 -17.71 -32.44
N PRO A 177 -0.89 -16.98 -33.02
CA PRO A 177 -0.99 -15.54 -32.81
C PRO A 177 -1.46 -15.28 -31.38
N VAL A 178 -0.73 -14.42 -30.66
CA VAL A 178 -1.05 -14.04 -29.27
C VAL A 178 -1.55 -12.60 -29.20
N THR A 179 -2.52 -12.36 -28.33
CA THR A 179 -3.18 -11.08 -28.12
C THR A 179 -3.00 -10.64 -26.68
N ARG A 180 -2.70 -9.35 -26.45
CA ARG A 180 -2.50 -8.81 -25.11
C ARG A 180 -3.78 -8.88 -24.30
N MET A 181 -3.66 -9.30 -23.04
CA MET A 181 -4.77 -9.33 -22.10
C MET A 181 -5.06 -7.97 -21.46
N TYR A 182 -4.18 -6.99 -21.68
CA TYR A 182 -4.24 -5.65 -21.09
C TYR A 182 -4.55 -4.57 -22.14
N ALA A 183 -5.14 -3.48 -21.69
CA ALA A 183 -5.26 -2.23 -22.44
C ALA A 183 -4.03 -1.33 -22.23
N LYS A 184 -3.73 -0.47 -23.21
CA LYS A 184 -2.75 0.62 -23.09
C LYS A 184 -3.50 1.94 -22.88
N LEU A 185 -3.34 2.56 -21.70
CA LEU A 185 -3.91 3.87 -21.38
C LEU A 185 -2.80 4.93 -21.41
N LYS A 186 -2.91 5.91 -22.31
CA LYS A 186 -2.03 7.07 -22.40
C LYS A 186 -2.77 8.29 -21.83
N VAL A 187 -2.18 8.95 -20.83
CA VAL A 187 -2.71 10.15 -20.20
C VAL A 187 -1.80 11.34 -20.44
N LYS A 188 -2.30 12.37 -21.13
CA LYS A 188 -1.64 13.67 -21.28
C LYS A 188 -2.35 14.70 -20.41
N VAL A 189 -1.59 15.54 -19.72
CA VAL A 189 -2.12 16.65 -18.92
C VAL A 189 -1.67 17.98 -19.50
N GLU A 190 -2.62 18.85 -19.81
CA GLU A 190 -2.37 20.20 -20.33
C GLU A 190 -2.77 21.25 -19.28
N MET A 191 -1.81 22.03 -18.81
CA MET A 191 -2.04 23.11 -17.85
C MET A 191 -2.29 24.43 -18.59
N LEU A 192 -3.48 25.03 -18.41
CA LEU A 192 -3.80 26.36 -18.97
C LEU A 192 -3.68 27.50 -17.94
N LYS A 193 -3.60 27.18 -16.65
CA LYS A 193 -3.42 28.18 -15.59
C LYS A 193 -1.93 28.45 -15.36
N ALA A 194 -1.52 29.70 -15.54
CA ALA A 194 -0.14 30.12 -15.33
C ALA A 194 0.32 29.89 -13.88
N GLY A 195 1.52 29.31 -13.72
CA GLY A 195 2.10 28.99 -12.41
C GLY A 195 1.56 27.72 -11.75
N MET A 196 0.65 26.99 -12.39
CA MET A 196 0.21 25.68 -11.95
C MET A 196 1.10 24.59 -12.55
N GLU A 197 1.54 23.66 -11.70
CA GLU A 197 2.43 22.56 -12.05
C GLU A 197 1.76 21.21 -11.78
N LEU A 198 2.16 20.18 -12.53
CA LEU A 198 1.72 18.81 -12.29
C LEU A 198 2.48 18.24 -11.08
N ASN A 199 1.78 17.57 -10.17
CA ASN A 199 2.39 16.82 -9.08
C ASN A 199 2.42 15.32 -9.40
N ASN A 200 1.26 14.74 -9.73
CA ASN A 200 1.16 13.33 -10.13
C ASN A 200 -0.07 13.05 -11.02
N VAL A 201 0.03 11.95 -11.77
CA VAL A 201 -1.07 11.31 -12.52
C VAL A 201 -1.30 9.94 -11.89
N ASN A 202 -2.42 9.76 -11.20
CA ASN A 202 -2.78 8.52 -10.54
C ASN A 202 -3.94 7.83 -11.26
N VAL A 203 -3.82 6.53 -11.53
CA VAL A 203 -4.90 5.68 -12.03
C VAL A 203 -5.32 4.75 -10.90
N ARG A 204 -6.60 4.77 -10.52
CA ARG A 204 -7.18 3.89 -9.47
C ARG A 204 -8.40 3.15 -9.98
N GLN A 205 -8.91 2.24 -9.16
CA GLN A 205 -9.93 1.25 -9.53
C GLN A 205 -9.46 0.31 -10.65
N ILE A 206 -8.18 -0.08 -10.56
CA ILE A 206 -7.61 -1.09 -11.44
C ILE A 206 -7.94 -2.45 -10.83
N PRO A 207 -8.64 -3.35 -11.54
CA PRO A 207 -8.98 -4.65 -10.97
C PRO A 207 -7.72 -5.53 -10.83
N ASN A 208 -7.48 -6.11 -9.65
CA ASN A 208 -6.36 -7.03 -9.38
C ASN A 208 -6.66 -8.45 -9.91
N ILE A 209 -7.26 -8.53 -11.09
CA ILE A 209 -7.65 -9.78 -11.72
C ILE A 209 -7.42 -9.69 -13.23
N CYS A 210 -6.84 -10.74 -13.80
CA CYS A 210 -6.67 -10.90 -15.24
C CYS A 210 -7.05 -12.33 -15.58
N ARG A 211 -8.15 -12.51 -16.29
CA ARG A 211 -8.63 -13.81 -16.76
C ARG A 211 -8.02 -14.12 -18.13
N VAL A 212 -7.76 -15.39 -18.42
CA VAL A 212 -7.22 -15.80 -19.74
C VAL A 212 -8.14 -15.31 -20.86
N GLU A 213 -9.44 -15.53 -20.74
CA GLU A 213 -10.46 -14.97 -21.64
C GLU A 213 -11.06 -13.66 -21.10
N THR A 214 -11.63 -12.84 -21.99
CA THR A 214 -12.40 -11.65 -21.63
C THR A 214 -13.58 -11.96 -20.69
N PHE A 215 -13.87 -11.06 -19.76
CA PHE A 215 -15.05 -11.13 -18.89
C PHE A 215 -16.36 -11.04 -19.68
N ALA A 216 -16.36 -10.44 -20.87
CA ALA A 216 -17.54 -10.37 -21.74
C ALA A 216 -18.03 -11.75 -22.25
N GLY A 217 -17.19 -12.78 -22.19
CA GLY A 217 -17.50 -14.12 -22.70
C GLY A 217 -17.58 -14.18 -24.23
N ASP A 218 -18.42 -15.08 -24.76
CA ASP A 218 -18.58 -15.31 -26.21
C ASP A 218 -19.50 -14.28 -26.91
N GLY A 219 -19.87 -13.18 -26.23
CA GLY A 219 -20.74 -12.16 -26.79
C GLY A 219 -20.07 -11.45 -27.97
N GLU A 220 -20.74 -11.39 -29.12
CA GLU A 220 -20.23 -10.59 -30.24
C GLU A 220 -20.40 -9.10 -29.93
N GLY A 221 -19.33 -8.48 -29.43
CA GLY A 221 -19.20 -7.03 -29.27
C GLY A 221 -18.93 -6.56 -27.84
N GLU A 222 -18.69 -5.26 -27.70
CA GLU A 222 -18.46 -4.60 -26.42
C GLU A 222 -19.76 -4.58 -25.57
N PRO A 223 -19.71 -4.95 -24.27
CA PRO A 223 -20.89 -5.00 -23.43
C PRO A 223 -21.41 -3.59 -23.09
N MET A 224 -22.74 -3.41 -23.18
CA MET A 224 -23.40 -2.16 -22.79
C MET A 224 -23.66 -2.06 -21.29
N ASP A 225 -23.83 -3.19 -20.62
CA ASP A 225 -24.01 -3.26 -19.17
C ASP A 225 -22.67 -3.58 -18.49
N ALA A 226 -22.54 -3.15 -17.23
CA ALA A 226 -21.37 -3.49 -16.43
C ALA A 226 -21.25 -5.01 -16.26
N VAL A 227 -20.07 -5.56 -16.55
CA VAL A 227 -19.80 -6.98 -16.36
C VAL A 227 -19.29 -7.18 -14.93
N PRO A 228 -19.93 -8.06 -14.13
CA PRO A 228 -19.52 -8.26 -12.75
C PRO A 228 -18.18 -8.98 -12.66
N PHE A 229 -17.35 -8.52 -11.73
CA PHE A 229 -16.13 -9.25 -11.36
C PHE A 229 -16.47 -10.47 -10.47
N PRO A 230 -15.61 -11.49 -10.44
CA PRO A 230 -15.72 -12.57 -9.46
C PRO A 230 -15.73 -12.04 -8.01
N ASP A 231 -16.46 -12.73 -7.13
CA ASP A 231 -16.54 -12.38 -5.71
C ASP A 231 -15.15 -12.30 -5.08
N GLY A 232 -14.93 -11.28 -4.24
CA GLY A 232 -13.65 -11.04 -3.57
C GLY A 232 -12.59 -10.34 -4.43
N THR A 233 -12.91 -9.94 -5.67
CA THR A 233 -12.00 -9.13 -6.49
C THR A 233 -11.65 -7.82 -5.76
N THR A 234 -10.36 -7.55 -5.63
CA THR A 234 -9.84 -6.30 -5.07
C THR A 234 -9.37 -5.35 -6.17
N PHE A 235 -9.22 -4.08 -5.83
CA PHE A 235 -8.80 -3.04 -6.77
C PHE A 235 -7.55 -2.34 -6.26
N SER A 236 -6.70 -1.91 -7.19
CA SER A 236 -5.45 -1.21 -6.94
C SER A 236 -5.37 0.12 -7.70
N SER A 237 -4.21 0.76 -7.57
CA SER A 237 -3.87 2.06 -8.10
C SER A 237 -2.38 2.15 -8.43
N ILE A 238 -2.05 2.94 -9.45
CA ILE A 238 -0.68 3.17 -9.91
C ILE A 238 -0.54 4.62 -10.37
N ALA A 239 0.60 5.26 -10.08
CA ALA A 239 0.77 6.68 -10.34
C ALA A 239 2.13 6.99 -10.99
N PHE A 240 2.17 8.02 -11.83
CA PHE A 240 3.40 8.71 -12.21
C PHE A 240 3.57 9.94 -11.33
N ALA A 241 4.76 10.14 -10.76
CA ALA A 241 5.15 11.47 -10.31
C ALA A 241 5.45 12.34 -11.54
N ALA A 242 5.29 13.66 -11.44
CA ALA A 242 5.66 14.57 -12.53
C ALA A 242 7.13 14.38 -12.98
N SER A 243 8.03 14.09 -12.03
CA SER A 243 9.44 13.79 -12.32
C SER A 243 9.67 12.50 -13.10
N ASP A 244 8.74 11.55 -13.05
CA ASP A 244 8.85 10.28 -13.79
C ASP A 244 8.50 10.44 -15.27
N LEU A 245 7.69 11.44 -15.62
CA LEU A 245 7.38 11.75 -17.01
C LEU A 245 8.64 12.14 -17.80
N GLU A 246 9.63 12.76 -17.14
CA GLU A 246 10.91 13.08 -17.79
C GLU A 246 11.71 11.83 -18.19
N LYS A 247 11.52 10.73 -17.45
CA LYS A 247 12.18 9.43 -17.69
C LYS A 247 11.44 8.60 -18.74
N ASN A 248 10.17 8.90 -19.00
CA ASN A 248 9.39 8.21 -20.01
C ASN A 248 9.93 8.54 -21.41
N GLU A 249 9.93 7.55 -22.30
CA GLU A 249 10.30 7.79 -23.70
C GLU A 249 9.37 8.82 -24.35
N ASP A 250 8.09 8.73 -24.03
CA ASP A 250 7.05 9.66 -24.43
C ASP A 250 6.76 10.66 -23.30
N LYS A 251 7.63 11.68 -23.17
CA LYS A 251 7.61 12.65 -22.06
C LYS A 251 6.30 13.43 -21.90
N GLU A 252 5.45 13.41 -22.93
CA GLU A 252 4.15 14.07 -22.94
C GLU A 252 3.03 13.19 -22.33
N TRP A 253 3.24 11.88 -22.27
CA TRP A 253 2.21 10.91 -21.90
C TRP A 253 2.63 10.06 -20.69
N ALA A 254 1.81 10.00 -19.65
CA ALA A 254 1.87 8.91 -18.68
C ALA A 254 1.24 7.66 -19.32
N VAL A 255 2.01 6.58 -19.50
CA VAL A 255 1.54 5.35 -20.15
C VAL A 255 1.39 4.24 -19.14
N PHE A 256 0.19 3.68 -19.08
CA PHE A 256 -0.21 2.59 -18.20
C PHE A 256 -0.67 1.37 -19.02
N TYR A 257 -0.35 0.18 -18.55
CA TYR A 257 -0.92 -1.07 -19.05
C TYR A 257 -1.79 -1.66 -17.95
N ILE A 258 -3.07 -1.88 -18.23
CA ILE A 258 -4.06 -2.24 -17.21
C ILE A 258 -4.94 -3.41 -17.66
N PRO A 259 -5.36 -4.30 -16.73
CA PRO A 259 -6.33 -5.34 -17.05
C PRO A 259 -7.67 -4.75 -17.54
N GLU A 260 -8.46 -5.63 -18.17
CA GLU A 260 -9.80 -5.32 -18.62
C GLU A 260 -10.71 -4.88 -17.45
N ASN A 261 -11.49 -3.81 -17.67
CA ASN A 261 -12.49 -3.31 -16.74
C ASN A 261 -13.74 -2.86 -17.51
N LEU A 262 -14.79 -3.69 -17.52
CA LEU A 262 -15.99 -3.48 -18.34
C LEU A 262 -17.16 -2.95 -17.48
N GLN A 263 -17.32 -1.63 -17.41
CA GLN A 263 -18.36 -0.97 -16.61
C GLN A 263 -19.57 -0.46 -17.41
N GLY A 264 -19.63 -0.77 -18.71
CA GLY A 264 -20.75 -0.47 -19.58
C GLY A 264 -20.93 1.01 -19.92
N GLU A 265 -22.10 1.31 -20.47
CA GLU A 265 -22.61 2.64 -20.76
C GLU A 265 -23.63 3.06 -19.70
N THR A 266 -23.69 4.36 -19.43
CA THR A 266 -24.71 4.94 -18.54
C THR A 266 -25.62 5.90 -19.31
N GLU A 267 -26.85 6.07 -18.83
CA GLU A 267 -27.74 7.10 -19.36
C GLU A 267 -27.39 8.45 -18.73
N THR A 268 -26.75 9.35 -19.48
CA THR A 268 -26.50 10.72 -19.02
C THR A 268 -27.70 11.61 -19.39
N GLN A 269 -28.59 11.91 -18.44
CA GLN A 269 -29.72 12.85 -18.62
C GLN A 269 -29.25 14.33 -18.49
N GLY A 270 -28.18 14.69 -19.21
CA GLY A 270 -27.46 15.95 -19.05
C GLY A 270 -26.44 15.92 -17.89
N GLY A 271 -25.32 16.62 -18.03
CA GLY A 271 -24.21 16.60 -17.07
C GLY A 271 -22.88 16.17 -17.69
N ASN A 272 -21.83 16.05 -16.87
CA ASN A 272 -20.53 15.52 -17.28
C ASN A 272 -20.51 13.99 -17.11
N LYS A 273 -19.65 13.29 -17.87
CA LYS A 273 -19.44 11.84 -17.73
C LYS A 273 -19.18 11.41 -16.28
N SER A 274 -18.51 12.25 -15.49
CA SER A 274 -18.22 12.00 -14.07
C SER A 274 -19.44 11.83 -13.18
N ASP A 275 -20.59 12.41 -13.55
CA ASP A 275 -21.75 12.52 -12.67
C ASP A 275 -22.53 11.19 -12.57
N ALA A 276 -22.35 10.31 -13.56
CA ALA A 276 -22.96 8.99 -13.64
C ALA A 276 -21.93 7.85 -13.56
N ALA A 277 -20.71 8.12 -13.10
CA ALA A 277 -19.64 7.13 -13.10
C ALA A 277 -19.98 5.92 -12.19
N PRO A 278 -19.92 4.67 -12.72
CA PRO A 278 -20.04 3.46 -11.91
C PRO A 278 -18.96 3.40 -10.81
N SER A 279 -19.25 2.78 -9.67
CA SER A 279 -18.34 2.73 -8.51
C SER A 279 -16.99 2.08 -8.82
N ASN A 280 -16.97 1.12 -9.73
CA ASN A 280 -15.79 0.34 -10.12
C ASN A 280 -15.19 0.83 -11.45
N ALA A 281 -15.66 1.95 -12.00
CA ALA A 281 -15.06 2.56 -13.19
C ALA A 281 -13.63 2.99 -12.90
N LEU A 282 -12.75 2.76 -13.87
CA LEU A 282 -11.38 3.23 -13.81
C LEU A 282 -11.38 4.75 -13.64
N VAL A 283 -10.54 5.27 -12.74
CA VAL A 283 -10.44 6.72 -12.49
C VAL A 283 -9.01 7.18 -12.68
N VAL A 284 -8.87 8.31 -13.37
CA VAL A 284 -7.62 9.04 -13.53
C VAL A 284 -7.70 10.30 -12.68
N ASP A 285 -6.98 10.30 -11.57
CA ASP A 285 -6.83 11.43 -10.67
C ASP A 285 -5.55 12.23 -11.03
N ILE A 286 -5.68 13.53 -11.18
CA ILE A 286 -4.58 14.47 -11.42
C ILE A 286 -4.41 15.33 -10.18
N THR A 287 -3.22 15.30 -9.59
CA THR A 287 -2.86 16.25 -8.54
C THR A 287 -2.03 17.36 -9.17
N THR A 288 -2.45 18.61 -9.00
CA THR A 288 -1.69 19.80 -9.43
C THR A 288 -1.31 20.65 -8.23
N GLU A 289 -0.32 21.52 -8.39
CA GLU A 289 0.15 22.44 -7.36
C GLU A 289 0.21 23.87 -7.90
N ILE A 290 -0.26 24.85 -7.13
CA ILE A 290 -0.05 26.27 -7.42
C ILE A 290 0.07 27.06 -6.11
N GLY A 291 1.11 27.88 -5.98
CA GLY A 291 1.34 28.66 -4.76
C GLY A 291 1.50 27.83 -3.48
N GLY A 292 1.89 26.55 -3.61
CA GLY A 292 2.03 25.59 -2.52
C GLY A 292 0.75 24.81 -2.17
N GLU A 293 -0.41 25.16 -2.73
CA GLU A 293 -1.65 24.41 -2.55
C GLU A 293 -1.80 23.32 -3.59
N ARG A 294 -2.34 22.16 -3.17
CA ARG A 294 -2.63 21.04 -4.06
C ARG A 294 -4.10 20.97 -4.43
N TYR A 295 -4.37 20.64 -5.69
CA TYR A 295 -5.71 20.50 -6.25
C TYR A 295 -5.85 19.13 -6.92
N LEU A 296 -6.96 18.43 -6.65
CA LEU A 296 -7.23 17.10 -7.17
C LEU A 296 -8.29 17.16 -8.28
N TYR A 297 -8.07 16.53 -9.43
CA TYR A 297 -9.07 16.45 -10.50
C TYR A 297 -9.29 15.00 -10.86
N ALA A 298 -10.54 14.57 -11.06
CA ALA A 298 -10.85 13.20 -11.45
C ALA A 298 -11.45 13.16 -12.86
N ALA A 299 -11.03 12.18 -13.65
CA ALA A 299 -11.58 11.87 -14.96
C ALA A 299 -11.78 10.37 -15.12
N TYR A 300 -12.72 9.98 -15.99
CA TYR A 300 -13.12 8.59 -16.18
C TYR A 300 -12.92 8.17 -17.64
N PRO A 301 -11.83 7.45 -17.95
CA PRO A 301 -11.60 6.92 -19.29
C PRO A 301 -12.62 5.83 -19.66
N GLY A 302 -12.64 5.44 -20.93
CA GLY A 302 -13.51 4.38 -21.46
C GLY A 302 -13.68 4.53 -22.96
N GLY A 303 -14.64 3.79 -23.56
CA GLY A 303 -14.85 3.79 -25.01
C GLY A 303 -15.17 5.16 -25.62
N ASN A 304 -15.67 6.12 -24.83
CA ASN A 304 -15.88 7.50 -25.28
C ASN A 304 -15.76 8.51 -24.13
N SER A 305 -15.83 9.81 -24.44
CA SER A 305 -15.80 10.90 -23.44
C SER A 305 -17.16 11.28 -22.87
N PHE A 306 -18.23 10.54 -23.20
CA PHE A 306 -19.60 10.89 -22.87
C PHE A 306 -20.23 9.97 -21.81
N ASN A 307 -20.27 8.66 -22.04
CA ASN A 307 -21.03 7.73 -21.20
C ASN A 307 -20.49 6.29 -21.12
N ASN A 308 -19.47 5.90 -21.91
CA ASN A 308 -18.92 4.54 -21.92
C ASN A 308 -17.69 4.44 -21.02
N PHE A 309 -17.67 3.51 -20.07
CA PHE A 309 -16.63 3.30 -19.06
C PHE A 309 -15.82 2.01 -19.24
N ASN A 310 -15.98 1.32 -20.37
CA ASN A 310 -15.28 0.08 -20.65
C ASN A 310 -13.82 0.32 -21.04
N ILE A 311 -12.94 -0.47 -20.43
CA ILE A 311 -11.54 -0.63 -20.76
C ILE A 311 -11.35 -2.07 -21.24
N GLN A 312 -11.17 -2.24 -22.54
CA GLN A 312 -11.04 -3.54 -23.19
C GLN A 312 -9.58 -3.92 -23.41
N ARG A 313 -9.29 -5.21 -23.31
CA ARG A 313 -7.94 -5.74 -23.60
C ARG A 313 -7.48 -5.46 -25.03
N ASN A 314 -6.17 -5.37 -25.23
CA ASN A 314 -5.51 -5.10 -26.50
C ASN A 314 -5.96 -3.81 -27.22
N GLN A 315 -6.57 -2.86 -26.51
CA GLN A 315 -6.97 -1.55 -27.04
C GLN A 315 -6.06 -0.43 -26.51
N VAL A 316 -5.98 0.67 -27.27
CA VAL A 316 -5.26 1.89 -26.86
C VAL A 316 -6.26 3.02 -26.56
N TYR A 317 -6.21 3.55 -25.34
CA TYR A 317 -6.99 4.70 -24.90
C TYR A 317 -6.08 5.92 -24.76
N ARG A 318 -6.34 6.99 -25.51
CA ARG A 318 -5.60 8.25 -25.41
C ARG A 318 -6.48 9.32 -24.79
N ILE A 319 -6.11 9.83 -23.63
CA ILE A 319 -6.86 10.89 -22.94
C ILE A 319 -6.00 12.14 -22.76
N THR A 320 -6.56 13.29 -23.11
CA THR A 320 -5.97 14.60 -22.82
C THR A 320 -6.84 15.30 -21.78
N LEU A 321 -6.25 15.64 -20.64
CA LEU A 321 -6.90 16.33 -19.54
C LEU A 321 -6.41 17.78 -19.50
N THR A 322 -7.29 18.71 -19.85
CA THR A 322 -6.99 20.14 -19.85
C THR A 322 -7.43 20.77 -18.53
N ILE A 323 -6.47 21.20 -17.71
CA ILE A 323 -6.72 21.86 -16.42
C ILE A 323 -6.85 23.38 -16.66
N THR A 324 -8.07 23.88 -16.48
CA THR A 324 -8.44 25.27 -16.79
C THR A 324 -8.39 26.22 -15.59
N GLY A 325 -8.33 25.69 -14.37
CA GLY A 325 -8.20 26.51 -13.16
C GLY A 325 -8.46 25.73 -11.88
N GLU A 326 -8.41 26.46 -10.76
CA GLU A 326 -8.71 25.98 -9.42
C GLU A 326 -10.22 25.81 -9.28
N LYS A 327 -10.79 24.69 -9.73
CA LYS A 327 -12.21 24.41 -9.48
C LYS A 327 -12.43 24.40 -7.96
N GLY A 328 -13.60 24.83 -7.47
CA GLY A 328 -13.93 24.92 -6.04
C GLY A 328 -13.89 23.57 -5.33
N GLN A 329 -12.68 23.14 -4.99
CA GLN A 329 -12.36 21.82 -4.47
C GLN A 329 -12.28 21.93 -2.96
N ASN A 330 -13.12 21.14 -2.29
CA ASN A 330 -13.05 20.91 -0.87
C ASN A 330 -11.73 20.19 -0.58
N ASN A 331 -10.91 20.72 0.34
CA ASN A 331 -9.67 20.06 0.74
C ASN A 331 -9.89 19.42 2.12
N PRO A 332 -10.19 18.12 2.18
CA PRO A 332 -10.55 17.46 3.42
C PRO A 332 -9.41 17.49 4.43
N SER A 333 -9.78 17.46 5.70
CA SER A 333 -8.85 17.26 6.80
C SER A 333 -8.26 15.84 6.81
N SER A 334 -7.01 15.76 7.26
CA SER A 334 -6.29 14.53 7.63
C SER A 334 -5.42 14.83 8.85
N ASN A 335 -4.85 13.83 9.51
CA ASN A 335 -4.07 14.04 10.73
C ASN A 335 -2.63 14.54 10.49
N CYS A 336 -2.12 14.36 9.27
CA CYS A 336 -0.83 14.87 8.83
C CYS A 336 -0.96 15.58 7.49
N PHE A 337 -0.24 16.68 7.31
CA PHE A 337 -0.09 17.37 6.04
C PHE A 337 1.38 17.57 5.71
N VAL A 338 1.76 17.20 4.47
CA VAL A 338 3.09 17.48 3.95
C VAL A 338 3.07 18.82 3.21
N VAL A 339 4.00 19.69 3.54
CA VAL A 339 4.10 21.04 2.97
C VAL A 339 5.56 21.33 2.59
N LYS A 340 5.80 21.99 1.46
CA LYS A 340 7.16 22.43 1.11
C LYS A 340 7.62 23.57 2.05
N PRO A 341 8.94 23.73 2.29
CA PRO A 341 9.47 24.94 2.91
C PRO A 341 8.98 26.19 2.17
N ASN A 342 8.60 27.23 2.93
CA ASN A 342 7.93 28.45 2.43
C ASN A 342 6.56 28.20 1.73
N GLY A 343 6.00 27.00 1.86
CA GLY A 343 4.73 26.61 1.28
C GLY A 343 3.52 27.14 2.06
N PHE A 344 2.37 27.04 1.41
CA PHE A 344 1.08 27.41 1.97
C PHE A 344 0.14 26.21 1.93
N LEU A 345 -0.56 25.99 3.03
CA LEU A 345 -1.55 24.93 3.18
C LEU A 345 -2.88 25.58 3.57
N SER A 346 -3.96 25.19 2.89
CA SER A 346 -5.32 25.43 3.35
C SER A 346 -6.13 24.15 3.35
N PHE A 347 -6.96 23.94 4.36
CA PHE A 347 -7.82 22.75 4.47
C PHE A 347 -9.08 23.05 5.28
N GLU A 348 -10.10 22.22 5.12
CA GLU A 348 -11.39 22.30 5.82
C GLU A 348 -11.35 21.36 7.03
N PRO A 349 -11.18 21.85 8.27
CA PRO A 349 -10.92 21.02 9.43
C PRO A 349 -12.11 20.15 9.81
N TYR A 350 -13.34 20.54 9.46
CA TYR A 350 -14.56 19.79 9.76
C TYR A 350 -14.93 18.79 8.67
N TYR A 351 -14.35 18.91 7.46
CA TYR A 351 -14.66 18.03 6.34
C TYR A 351 -13.69 16.85 6.30
N ARG A 352 -14.21 15.64 6.53
CA ARG A 352 -13.41 14.43 6.73
C ARG A 352 -14.12 13.24 6.06
N VAL A 353 -13.41 12.51 5.21
CA VAL A 353 -14.02 11.47 4.36
C VAL A 353 -13.80 10.02 4.84
N GLU A 354 -12.83 9.78 5.71
CA GLU A 354 -12.42 8.42 6.09
C GLU A 354 -13.34 7.85 7.18
N THR A 355 -13.74 6.58 7.03
CA THR A 355 -14.75 5.92 7.90
C THR A 355 -14.23 4.66 8.60
N GLY A 356 -12.96 4.30 8.39
CA GLY A 356 -12.35 3.09 8.92
C GLY A 356 -12.53 2.94 10.43
N GLY A 357 -12.77 1.70 10.86
CA GLY A 357 -13.06 1.35 12.25
C GLY A 357 -14.44 1.78 12.77
N GLY A 358 -15.26 2.44 11.93
CA GLY A 358 -16.63 2.84 12.25
C GLY A 358 -16.74 4.15 13.04
N TYR A 359 -15.68 4.96 13.07
CA TYR A 359 -15.67 6.23 13.80
C TYR A 359 -16.31 7.35 12.98
N ASN A 360 -17.22 8.10 13.59
CA ASN A 360 -17.77 9.32 13.01
C ASN A 360 -16.97 10.54 13.47
N PHE A 361 -16.40 11.28 12.52
CA PHE A 361 -15.59 12.46 12.82
C PHE A 361 -16.36 13.55 13.58
N ALA A 362 -17.66 13.71 13.30
CA ALA A 362 -18.50 14.73 13.93
C ALA A 362 -18.65 14.55 15.45
N ASP A 363 -18.35 13.36 15.99
CA ASP A 363 -18.37 13.09 17.44
C ASP A 363 -17.16 13.70 18.19
N TYR A 364 -16.17 14.18 17.42
CA TYR A 364 -14.89 14.71 17.92
C TYR A 364 -14.61 16.14 17.48
N LEU A 365 -15.08 16.55 16.29
CA LEU A 365 -14.92 17.92 15.80
C LEU A 365 -16.13 18.31 14.94
N SER A 366 -16.85 19.36 15.34
CA SER A 366 -18.11 19.75 14.68
C SER A 366 -18.38 21.25 14.82
N PRO A 367 -18.78 21.95 13.74
CA PRO A 367 -19.14 23.36 13.82
C PRO A 367 -20.50 23.59 14.53
N TYR A 368 -21.25 22.52 14.77
CA TYR A 368 -22.61 22.54 15.31
C TYR A 368 -22.68 22.25 16.82
N ASP A 369 -21.56 21.85 17.45
CA ASP A 369 -21.45 21.64 18.91
C ASP A 369 -20.45 22.64 19.49
N GLU A 370 -20.89 23.50 20.41
CA GLU A 370 -20.06 24.54 21.02
C GLU A 370 -18.83 24.01 21.79
N ASN A 371 -18.84 22.75 22.24
CA ASN A 371 -17.66 22.14 22.87
C ASN A 371 -16.67 21.58 21.83
N LEU A 372 -17.12 21.29 20.61
CA LEU A 372 -16.33 20.71 19.51
C LEU A 372 -16.08 21.71 18.37
N LYS A 373 -16.52 22.95 18.54
CA LYS A 373 -16.37 24.03 17.58
C LYS A 373 -15.07 24.79 17.81
N ILE A 374 -14.36 25.06 16.72
CA ILE A 374 -13.09 25.76 16.71
C ILE A 374 -13.36 27.26 16.94
N ALA A 375 -12.83 27.79 18.05
CA ALA A 375 -12.81 29.22 18.35
C ALA A 375 -11.48 29.87 17.91
N ARG A 376 -10.37 29.14 18.00
CA ARG A 376 -9.04 29.59 17.52
C ARG A 376 -8.15 28.40 17.17
N VAL A 377 -7.08 28.69 16.45
CA VAL A 377 -6.01 27.74 16.15
C VAL A 377 -4.67 28.30 16.59
N GLY A 378 -3.68 27.44 16.81
CA GLY A 378 -2.33 27.86 17.17
C GLY A 378 -1.33 26.72 17.14
N ILE A 379 -0.05 27.04 17.23
CA ILE A 379 1.03 26.05 17.27
C ILE A 379 1.18 25.56 18.71
N ILE A 380 1.08 24.23 18.91
CA ILE A 380 1.34 23.58 20.20
C ILE A 380 2.85 23.46 20.42
N TRP A 381 3.55 22.94 19.40
CA TRP A 381 5.00 22.88 19.37
C TRP A 381 5.51 22.87 17.92
N GLN A 382 6.75 23.31 17.71
CA GLN A 382 7.42 23.23 16.42
C GLN A 382 8.94 23.02 16.56
N THR A 383 9.56 22.39 15.58
CA THR A 383 10.99 22.56 15.30
C THR A 383 11.26 24.06 15.05
N LYS A 384 12.42 24.57 15.48
CA LYS A 384 12.76 25.99 15.35
C LYS A 384 12.49 26.51 13.93
N ASP A 385 11.69 27.56 13.83
CA ASP A 385 11.32 28.22 12.58
C ASP A 385 10.60 27.32 11.55
N CYS A 386 10.02 26.18 11.94
CA CYS A 386 9.28 25.32 11.01
C CYS A 386 8.06 26.04 10.42
N ILE A 387 7.23 26.61 11.30
CA ILE A 387 6.18 27.56 10.92
C ILE A 387 6.63 28.99 11.27
N GLY A 388 7.34 29.22 12.37
CA GLY A 388 7.82 30.53 12.80
C GLY A 388 7.00 31.16 13.93
N ASP A 389 7.23 32.45 14.19
CA ASP A 389 6.52 33.22 15.22
C ASP A 389 5.09 33.53 14.80
N ASN A 390 4.13 32.87 15.45
CA ASN A 390 2.70 33.03 15.20
C ASN A 390 2.00 33.84 16.30
N THR A 391 2.72 34.69 17.04
CA THR A 391 2.14 35.55 18.10
C THR A 391 1.02 36.46 17.55
N ASN A 392 1.16 36.92 16.30
CA ASN A 392 0.15 37.74 15.63
C ASN A 392 -0.95 36.91 14.92
N GLY A 393 -0.91 35.58 15.01
CA GLY A 393 -1.87 34.70 14.35
C GLY A 393 -1.87 34.79 12.83
N THR A 394 -0.73 35.14 12.21
CA THR A 394 -0.61 35.36 10.76
C THR A 394 -0.08 34.14 10.00
N LEU A 395 0.52 33.17 10.69
CA LEU A 395 1.12 32.00 10.07
C LEU A 395 0.23 30.76 10.20
N VAL A 396 -0.53 30.65 11.30
CA VAL A 396 -1.59 29.67 11.50
C VAL A 396 -2.87 30.43 11.82
N GLN A 397 -3.84 30.41 10.90
CA GLN A 397 -5.05 31.21 11.01
C GLN A 397 -6.31 30.37 10.82
N LEU A 398 -7.35 30.70 11.56
CA LEU A 398 -8.70 30.22 11.29
C LEU A 398 -9.35 31.20 10.30
N GLY A 399 -9.84 30.67 9.19
CA GLY A 399 -10.53 31.44 8.16
C GLY A 399 -11.89 31.97 8.62
N GLU A 400 -12.53 32.74 7.74
CA GLU A 400 -13.87 33.28 7.98
C GLU A 400 -14.84 32.19 8.37
N ASN A 401 -15.67 32.47 9.37
CA ASN A 401 -16.68 31.54 9.82
C ASN A 401 -17.81 31.48 8.77
N THR A 402 -17.85 30.38 8.03
CA THR A 402 -18.88 30.10 7.02
C THR A 402 -20.21 29.61 7.63
N GLY A 403 -20.20 29.23 8.91
CA GLY A 403 -21.36 28.64 9.59
C GLY A 403 -21.60 27.16 9.26
N ASP A 404 -20.68 26.52 8.54
CA ASP A 404 -20.76 25.14 8.10
C ASP A 404 -19.40 24.43 8.16
N ILE A 405 -19.32 23.25 7.54
CA ILE A 405 -18.11 22.41 7.53
C ILE A 405 -16.98 22.95 6.65
N HIS A 406 -17.23 23.99 5.83
CA HIS A 406 -16.29 24.51 4.83
C HIS A 406 -15.42 25.66 5.33
N GLN A 407 -15.51 26.04 6.62
CA GLN A 407 -14.54 26.95 7.24
C GLN A 407 -13.13 26.41 7.03
N LYS A 408 -12.14 27.26 6.74
CA LYS A 408 -10.77 26.82 6.45
C LYS A 408 -9.80 27.10 7.60
N ILE A 409 -8.74 26.32 7.68
CA ILE A 409 -7.50 26.66 8.38
C ILE A 409 -6.43 26.97 7.35
N TYR A 410 -5.62 27.98 7.62
CA TYR A 410 -4.49 28.41 6.78
C TYR A 410 -3.18 28.25 7.54
N VAL A 411 -2.18 27.63 6.92
CA VAL A 411 -0.83 27.45 7.46
C VAL A 411 0.21 27.94 6.46
N ARG A 412 1.12 28.81 6.90
CA ARG A 412 2.27 29.30 6.13
C ARG A 412 3.55 28.71 6.72
N ALA A 413 4.07 27.67 6.08
CA ALA A 413 5.32 27.04 6.48
C ALA A 413 6.51 27.95 6.17
N GLN A 414 7.65 27.72 6.83
CA GLN A 414 8.89 28.47 6.64
C GLN A 414 10.04 27.51 6.36
N LYS A 415 10.61 26.89 7.39
CA LYS A 415 11.74 25.96 7.23
C LYS A 415 11.30 24.51 7.35
N LYS A 416 12.13 23.64 6.78
CA LYS A 416 12.07 22.18 6.97
C LYS A 416 11.98 21.84 8.46
N GLY A 417 11.15 20.86 8.82
CA GLY A 417 10.90 20.49 10.21
C GLY A 417 9.51 19.91 10.43
N ASN A 418 9.14 19.74 11.70
CA ASN A 418 7.81 19.29 12.08
C ASN A 418 7.17 20.29 13.04
N ALA A 419 5.84 20.41 12.98
CA ALA A 419 5.05 21.15 13.94
C ALA A 419 3.73 20.44 14.23
N LEU A 420 3.17 20.70 15.41
CA LEU A 420 1.82 20.28 15.77
C LEU A 420 0.99 21.53 16.01
N ILE A 421 -0.10 21.68 15.24
CA ILE A 421 -1.07 22.75 15.46
C ILE A 421 -2.31 22.19 16.16
N GLY A 422 -2.94 23.01 17.01
CA GLY A 422 -4.15 22.66 17.75
C GLY A 422 -5.33 23.54 17.37
N ALA A 423 -6.52 22.95 17.33
CA ALA A 423 -7.79 23.65 17.41
C ALA A 423 -8.24 23.75 18.86
N TYR A 424 -8.72 24.93 19.24
CA TYR A 424 -9.19 25.23 20.57
C TYR A 424 -10.65 25.65 20.54
N ASN A 425 -11.45 25.15 21.48
CA ASN A 425 -12.82 25.63 21.69
C ASN A 425 -12.84 27.00 22.41
N SER A 426 -14.04 27.54 22.65
CA SER A 426 -14.24 28.83 23.32
C SER A 426 -13.78 28.85 24.79
N LYS A 427 -13.61 27.69 25.42
CA LYS A 427 -13.09 27.52 26.78
C LYS A 427 -11.56 27.46 26.82
N GLY A 428 -10.92 27.31 25.67
CA GLY A 428 -9.47 27.15 25.55
C GLY A 428 -8.97 25.71 25.61
N ASP A 429 -9.88 24.72 25.60
CA ASP A 429 -9.50 23.30 25.55
C ASP A 429 -9.07 22.93 24.13
N ILE A 430 -8.05 22.09 24.00
CA ILE A 430 -7.71 21.48 22.72
C ILE A 430 -8.78 20.44 22.37
N ILE A 431 -9.33 20.53 21.17
CA ILE A 431 -10.38 19.65 20.67
C ILE A 431 -9.94 18.79 19.48
N TRP A 432 -8.89 19.21 18.79
CA TRP A 432 -8.20 18.43 17.76
C TRP A 432 -6.82 19.02 17.49
N SER A 433 -5.97 18.24 16.83
CA SER A 433 -4.60 18.65 16.46
C SER A 433 -4.15 17.98 15.17
N TRP A 434 -3.25 18.66 14.46
CA TRP A 434 -2.75 18.26 13.15
C TRP A 434 -1.23 18.37 13.08
N HIS A 435 -0.59 17.32 12.57
CA HIS A 435 0.84 17.29 12.31
C HIS A 435 1.14 17.98 10.97
N ILE A 436 1.95 19.03 11.01
CA ILE A 436 2.46 19.72 9.83
C ILE A 436 3.89 19.27 9.60
N TRP A 437 4.11 18.54 8.50
CA TRP A 437 5.40 18.00 8.11
C TRP A 437 5.98 18.83 6.97
N VAL A 438 6.94 19.70 7.30
CA VAL A 438 7.55 20.61 6.33
C VAL A 438 8.80 19.99 5.74
N THR A 439 8.76 19.65 4.45
CA THR A 439 9.87 18.96 3.78
C THR A 439 9.91 19.18 2.27
N ASP A 440 11.10 19.05 1.70
CA ASP A 440 11.42 19.28 0.29
C ASP A 440 11.45 18.00 -0.58
N HIS A 441 11.50 16.82 0.03
CA HIS A 441 11.60 15.54 -0.69
C HIS A 441 10.24 14.88 -1.00
N GLU A 442 9.12 15.56 -0.71
CA GLU A 442 7.74 15.16 -1.09
C GLU A 442 7.40 13.67 -0.86
N PRO A 443 7.52 13.15 0.37
CA PRO A 443 7.29 11.73 0.67
C PRO A 443 5.85 11.29 0.44
N ASP A 444 4.90 12.22 0.45
CA ASP A 444 3.49 11.96 0.16
C ASP A 444 3.15 11.95 -1.34
N ASN A 445 4.14 12.15 -2.22
CA ASN A 445 3.98 11.98 -3.65
C ASN A 445 3.80 10.49 -3.97
N LEU A 446 2.59 10.13 -4.41
CA LEU A 446 2.19 8.74 -4.67
C LEU A 446 3.07 8.05 -5.72
N GLY A 447 3.69 8.79 -6.64
CA GLY A 447 4.58 8.22 -7.67
C GLY A 447 5.94 7.77 -7.14
N ARG A 448 6.36 8.27 -5.96
CA ARG A 448 7.61 7.85 -5.28
C ARG A 448 7.43 6.58 -4.43
N ALA A 449 6.19 6.12 -4.27
CA ALA A 449 5.88 4.96 -3.45
C ALA A 449 6.47 3.67 -4.06
N VAL A 450 7.01 2.78 -3.22
CA VAL A 450 7.52 1.49 -3.67
C VAL A 450 6.52 0.39 -3.31
N THR A 451 5.95 -0.27 -4.32
CA THR A 451 5.05 -1.41 -4.12
C THR A 451 5.77 -2.56 -3.43
N TYR A 452 5.22 -3.02 -2.30
CA TYR A 452 5.70 -4.21 -1.63
C TYR A 452 4.96 -5.46 -2.08
N TYR A 453 5.59 -6.61 -1.91
CA TYR A 453 5.04 -7.93 -2.12
C TYR A 453 5.12 -8.72 -0.81
N THR A 454 4.21 -9.66 -0.62
CA THR A 454 4.13 -10.49 0.58
C THR A 454 3.77 -11.93 0.23
N TYR A 455 3.85 -12.83 1.22
CA TYR A 455 3.51 -14.23 1.04
C TYR A 455 2.00 -14.47 1.16
N ASP A 456 1.51 -15.39 0.34
CA ASP A 456 0.23 -16.03 0.61
C ASP A 456 0.32 -16.80 1.93
N TRP A 457 -0.80 -16.89 2.62
CA TRP A 457 -0.91 -17.64 3.87
C TRP A 457 -2.33 -18.18 4.02
N ASP A 458 -2.61 -19.01 5.01
CA ASP A 458 -3.95 -19.45 5.42
C ASP A 458 -3.88 -20.03 6.84
N GLN A 459 -4.94 -20.69 7.29
CA GLN A 459 -4.97 -21.32 8.62
C GLN A 459 -3.93 -22.42 8.85
N ASN A 460 -3.28 -22.92 7.81
CA ASN A 460 -2.30 -24.00 7.88
C ASN A 460 -0.86 -23.50 7.80
N GLY A 461 -0.60 -22.29 7.30
CA GLY A 461 0.75 -21.77 7.20
C GLY A 461 0.92 -20.53 6.33
N ILE A 462 2.17 -20.08 6.24
CA ILE A 462 2.66 -19.08 5.29
C ILE A 462 3.40 -19.85 4.19
N TYR A 463 3.24 -19.43 2.93
CA TYR A 463 3.70 -20.17 1.76
C TYR A 463 4.73 -19.39 0.91
N PRO A 464 6.00 -19.32 1.33
CA PRO A 464 7.07 -18.64 0.58
C PRO A 464 7.36 -19.23 -0.81
N GLU A 465 7.00 -20.49 -1.02
CA GLU A 465 7.15 -21.20 -2.31
C GLU A 465 6.07 -20.83 -3.33
N LYS A 466 4.97 -20.22 -2.89
CA LYS A 466 3.92 -19.75 -3.78
C LYS A 466 4.29 -18.41 -4.44
N PRO A 467 3.63 -18.08 -5.56
CA PRO A 467 3.62 -16.73 -6.09
C PRO A 467 3.39 -15.67 -5.01
N ARG A 468 4.29 -14.68 -4.94
CA ARG A 468 4.12 -13.51 -4.06
C ARG A 468 2.87 -12.73 -4.45
N ILE A 469 2.17 -12.20 -3.45
CA ILE A 469 1.00 -11.36 -3.60
C ILE A 469 1.43 -9.90 -3.48
N GLN A 470 0.96 -9.04 -4.39
CA GLN A 470 1.21 -7.60 -4.28
C GLN A 470 0.47 -7.02 -3.07
N GLY A 471 1.21 -6.29 -2.25
CA GLY A 471 0.69 -5.45 -1.19
C GLY A 471 0.35 -4.04 -1.68
N TYR A 472 0.46 -3.08 -0.79
CA TYR A 472 0.28 -1.66 -1.09
C TYR A 472 1.62 -1.03 -1.50
N ALA A 473 1.61 0.21 -1.98
CA ALA A 473 2.84 0.97 -2.15
C ALA A 473 3.24 1.72 -0.88
N VAL A 474 4.49 1.57 -0.47
CA VAL A 474 5.05 2.09 0.78
C VAL A 474 5.62 3.50 0.57
N MET A 475 5.38 4.38 1.54
CA MET A 475 5.94 5.73 1.58
C MET A 475 7.48 5.67 1.66
N SER A 476 8.15 6.60 0.98
CA SER A 476 9.61 6.55 0.83
C SER A 476 10.38 6.67 2.15
N CYS A 477 9.79 7.29 3.19
CA CYS A 477 10.41 7.48 4.50
C CYS A 477 9.40 7.28 5.66
N ASN A 478 9.91 7.30 6.89
CA ASN A 478 9.07 7.28 8.09
C ASN A 478 8.24 8.55 8.18
N LEU A 479 7.03 8.45 8.73
CA LEU A 479 6.13 9.59 8.90
C LEU A 479 6.82 10.71 9.72
N GLY A 480 6.97 11.90 9.13
CA GLY A 480 7.65 13.05 9.74
C GLY A 480 9.18 13.04 9.64
N ALA A 481 9.78 12.10 8.91
CA ALA A 481 11.22 12.10 8.65
C ALA A 481 11.61 13.29 7.75
N LEU A 482 12.83 13.80 7.92
CA LEU A 482 13.33 14.93 7.16
C LEU A 482 14.25 14.49 6.01
N ALA A 483 14.58 13.21 5.91
CA ALA A 483 15.27 12.61 4.76
C ALA A 483 14.77 11.17 4.54
N GLU A 484 14.98 10.65 3.33
CA GLU A 484 14.66 9.26 3.00
C GLU A 484 15.70 8.29 3.55
N ASN A 485 16.97 8.70 3.49
CA ASN A 485 18.10 7.93 3.95
C ASN A 485 18.89 8.73 4.99
N GLN A 486 19.59 8.01 5.85
CA GLN A 486 20.54 8.59 6.79
C GLN A 486 21.90 8.84 6.12
N GLU A 487 22.69 9.76 6.67
CA GLU A 487 24.11 9.91 6.34
C GLU A 487 24.94 9.92 7.63
N GLY A 488 25.80 8.92 7.84
CA GLY A 488 26.81 8.87 8.91
C GLY A 488 26.43 8.03 10.13
N ILE A 489 27.45 7.67 10.93
CA ILE A 489 27.34 6.78 12.11
C ILE A 489 28.21 7.29 13.28
N GLU A 490 27.68 8.20 14.09
CA GLU A 490 28.32 8.64 15.33
C GLU A 490 27.39 8.54 16.55
N ASN A 491 27.99 8.28 17.72
CA ASN A 491 27.28 8.23 19.00
C ASN A 491 27.17 9.63 19.61
N GLY A 492 26.14 9.82 20.44
CA GLY A 492 25.88 11.07 21.16
C GLY A 492 24.69 11.85 20.60
N LEU A 493 24.59 13.12 20.97
CA LEU A 493 23.43 13.95 20.68
C LEU A 493 23.52 14.63 19.31
N HIS A 494 22.66 14.21 18.38
CA HIS A 494 22.58 14.72 17.01
C HIS A 494 21.23 15.39 16.75
N ARG A 495 21.14 16.68 17.12
CA ARG A 495 19.94 17.51 16.97
C ARG A 495 19.68 17.91 15.52
N TYR A 496 18.44 18.25 15.21
CA TYR A 496 18.11 18.93 13.96
C TYR A 496 19.02 20.16 13.75
N PRO A 497 19.59 20.37 12.54
CA PRO A 497 19.37 19.66 11.28
C PRO A 497 20.44 18.60 10.95
N ASP A 498 21.07 17.96 11.93
CA ASP A 498 22.10 16.95 11.68
C ASP A 498 21.58 15.78 10.83
N LYS A 499 22.28 15.51 9.72
CA LYS A 499 21.91 14.49 8.74
C LYS A 499 21.88 13.07 9.32
N MET A 500 22.61 12.81 10.40
CA MET A 500 22.65 11.49 11.04
C MET A 500 21.29 11.06 11.61
N THR A 501 20.38 12.00 11.88
CA THR A 501 19.07 11.68 12.42
C THR A 501 17.93 12.20 11.54
N GLN A 502 18.21 12.81 10.38
CA GLN A 502 17.16 13.31 9.49
C GLN A 502 16.22 12.20 8.97
N ALA A 503 16.70 10.96 8.82
CA ALA A 503 15.86 9.83 8.45
C ALA A 503 14.91 9.37 9.58
N PHE A 504 15.13 9.82 10.81
CA PHE A 504 14.27 9.46 11.94
C PHE A 504 12.94 10.22 11.85
N GLY A 505 11.86 9.46 11.72
CA GLY A 505 10.50 9.99 11.74
C GLY A 505 9.98 10.19 13.15
N MET A 506 8.79 10.79 13.26
CA MET A 506 8.10 10.97 14.53
C MET A 506 7.66 9.61 15.11
N LEU A 507 7.52 9.55 16.43
CA LEU A 507 7.04 8.37 17.16
C LEU A 507 5.55 8.51 17.44
N TYR A 508 4.79 7.42 17.31
CA TYR A 508 3.34 7.40 17.54
C TYR A 508 2.97 6.25 18.46
N GLN A 509 2.26 6.55 19.56
CA GLN A 509 1.64 5.50 20.37
C GLN A 509 0.56 4.79 19.55
N TRP A 510 0.50 3.46 19.63
CA TRP A 510 -0.43 2.68 18.82
C TRP A 510 -1.88 3.17 19.00
N GLY A 511 -2.59 3.42 17.90
CA GLY A 511 -3.97 3.91 17.90
C GLY A 511 -4.13 5.43 18.11
N ARG A 512 -3.05 6.19 18.34
CA ARG A 512 -3.09 7.66 18.43
C ARG A 512 -2.67 8.33 17.12
N LYS A 513 -3.19 9.54 16.88
CA LYS A 513 -2.86 10.38 15.72
C LYS A 513 -1.71 11.36 15.96
N ASP A 514 -1.33 11.59 17.21
CA ASP A 514 -0.45 12.70 17.58
C ASP A 514 1.02 12.29 17.68
N PRO A 515 1.94 13.07 17.08
CA PRO A 515 3.36 12.73 17.01
C PRO A 515 4.16 13.13 18.25
N PHE A 516 5.13 12.29 18.60
CA PHE A 516 6.20 12.58 19.56
C PHE A 516 7.53 12.74 18.82
N PRO A 517 8.32 13.80 19.08
CA PRO A 517 9.65 13.95 18.51
C PRO A 517 10.54 12.70 18.71
N PRO A 518 11.36 12.32 17.71
CA PRO A 518 12.26 11.18 17.84
C PRO A 518 13.35 11.43 18.89
N LEU A 519 13.93 10.33 19.37
CA LEU A 519 15.18 10.37 20.11
C LEU A 519 16.32 10.84 19.18
N ARG A 520 17.17 11.70 19.70
CA ARG A 520 18.32 12.29 18.99
C ARG A 520 19.65 11.95 19.65
N ASN A 521 19.62 11.47 20.89
CA ASN A 521 20.79 10.95 21.56
C ASN A 521 20.97 9.48 21.20
N ILE A 522 22.03 9.23 20.43
CA ILE A 522 22.44 7.95 19.88
C ILE A 522 23.17 7.15 20.97
N ILE A 523 22.37 6.47 21.80
CA ILE A 523 22.82 5.57 22.85
C ILE A 523 21.85 4.38 22.96
N SER A 524 22.36 3.24 23.42
CA SER A 524 21.54 2.05 23.61
C SER A 524 20.72 2.08 24.90
N GLU A 525 21.08 2.87 25.91
CA GLU A 525 20.52 2.80 27.26
C GLU A 525 19.10 3.36 27.38
N HIS A 526 18.40 2.96 28.46
CA HIS A 526 17.11 3.53 28.84
C HIS A 526 17.31 4.96 29.36
N GLN A 527 16.67 5.92 28.71
CA GLN A 527 16.90 7.35 28.92
C GLN A 527 15.60 8.13 29.09
N ASP A 528 15.67 9.25 29.81
CA ASP A 528 14.54 10.17 29.98
C ASP A 528 14.15 10.79 28.62
N TYR A 529 12.86 11.00 28.38
CA TYR A 529 12.35 11.66 27.18
C TYR A 529 12.40 13.17 27.38
N ASN A 530 13.61 13.72 27.39
CA ASN A 530 13.87 15.13 27.68
C ASN A 530 14.60 15.84 26.54
N ASP A 531 14.91 17.12 26.74
CA ASP A 531 15.59 17.91 25.71
C ASP A 531 17.01 17.41 25.41
N GLU A 532 17.74 16.81 26.36
CA GLU A 532 19.09 16.26 26.14
C GLU A 532 19.09 14.97 25.31
N HIS A 533 17.95 14.28 25.23
CA HIS A 533 17.80 13.04 24.50
C HIS A 533 16.95 13.15 23.22
N THR A 534 16.28 14.29 23.03
CA THR A 534 15.45 14.63 21.87
C THR A 534 15.97 15.92 21.20
N ASP A 535 15.10 16.64 20.48
CA ASP A 535 15.37 17.98 19.95
C ASP A 535 14.81 19.10 20.83
N LEU A 536 15.33 20.33 20.66
CA LEU A 536 14.68 21.52 21.21
C LEU A 536 13.44 21.87 20.36
N HIS A 537 12.34 22.17 21.03
CA HIS A 537 11.07 22.49 20.39
C HIS A 537 10.47 23.73 21.02
N TYR A 538 9.77 24.51 20.21
CA TYR A 538 9.34 25.86 20.57
C TYR A 538 7.83 26.00 20.49
N ASP A 539 7.29 26.91 21.29
CA ASP A 539 5.87 27.23 21.33
C ASP A 539 5.39 28.07 20.12
N ASN A 540 4.17 28.62 20.22
CA ASN A 540 3.57 29.48 19.21
C ASN A 540 4.34 30.77 18.93
N SER A 541 5.10 31.30 19.90
CA SER A 541 5.95 32.48 19.68
C SER A 541 7.26 32.13 18.98
N ASN A 542 7.58 30.84 18.90
CA ASN A 542 8.87 30.33 18.45
C ASN A 542 10.05 30.85 19.29
N GLN A 543 9.81 31.37 20.51
CA GLN A 543 10.84 31.86 21.43
C GLN A 543 11.00 30.98 22.66
N THR A 544 9.90 30.43 23.20
CA THR A 544 9.92 29.64 24.43
C THR A 544 10.12 28.16 24.12
N GLU A 545 11.06 27.52 24.82
CA GLU A 545 11.22 26.06 24.78
C GLU A 545 10.12 25.39 25.60
N VAL A 546 9.46 24.38 25.02
CA VAL A 546 8.28 23.74 25.63
C VAL A 546 8.63 22.64 26.64
N HIS A 547 9.87 22.15 26.59
CA HIS A 547 10.48 21.13 27.45
C HIS A 547 9.74 19.79 27.54
N LYS A 548 10.46 18.75 27.98
CA LYS A 548 9.99 17.35 27.96
C LYS A 548 10.52 16.55 29.15
N THR A 549 9.77 15.52 29.55
CA THR A 549 10.24 14.47 30.45
C THR A 549 9.40 13.19 30.30
N SER A 550 9.96 12.06 30.72
CA SER A 550 9.26 10.79 30.92
C SER A 550 8.51 10.73 32.25
N VAL A 551 8.77 11.62 33.21
CA VAL A 551 8.03 11.64 34.49
C VAL A 551 6.69 12.37 34.39
N THR A 552 5.91 12.35 35.47
CA THR A 552 4.70 13.17 35.61
C THR A 552 5.08 14.56 36.09
N ASP A 553 5.11 15.52 35.18
CA ASP A 553 5.36 16.94 35.46
C ASP A 553 4.57 17.83 34.48
N GLU A 554 3.44 18.35 34.93
CA GLU A 554 2.55 19.20 34.11
C GLU A 554 3.20 20.55 33.71
N ASN A 555 4.34 20.92 34.30
CA ASN A 555 5.09 22.11 33.88
C ASN A 555 5.90 21.86 32.58
N LYS A 556 5.94 20.62 32.10
CA LYS A 556 6.57 20.23 30.83
C LYS A 556 5.47 19.92 29.83
N LEU A 557 5.54 20.50 28.63
CA LEU A 557 4.53 20.27 27.60
C LEU A 557 4.44 18.78 27.24
N PHE A 558 5.59 18.11 27.17
CA PHE A 558 5.66 16.66 27.04
C PHE A 558 5.97 16.07 28.40
N HIS A 559 5.03 15.34 28.96
CA HIS A 559 5.20 14.56 30.18
C HIS A 559 4.41 13.25 30.06
N THR A 560 4.46 12.43 31.11
CA THR A 560 3.76 11.14 31.13
C THR A 560 2.69 11.10 32.21
N VAL A 561 1.55 10.52 31.87
CA VAL A 561 0.49 10.14 32.82
C VAL A 561 0.27 8.63 32.80
N ILE A 562 -0.26 8.07 33.89
CA ILE A 562 -0.54 6.63 34.00
C ILE A 562 -1.93 6.36 33.43
N GLY A 563 -2.03 5.55 32.38
CA GLY A 563 -3.29 5.33 31.67
C GLY A 563 -4.39 4.71 32.54
N SER A 564 -4.06 3.85 33.51
CA SER A 564 -5.04 3.23 34.42
C SER A 564 -5.77 4.21 35.33
N THR A 565 -5.31 5.47 35.42
CA THR A 565 -5.94 6.53 36.20
C THR A 565 -6.91 7.38 35.37
N LEU A 566 -6.96 7.18 34.06
CA LEU A 566 -7.79 7.94 33.15
C LEU A 566 -9.20 7.37 33.03
N THR A 567 -10.09 8.17 32.47
CA THR A 567 -11.41 7.76 31.97
C THR A 567 -11.62 8.46 30.64
N GLY A 568 -12.06 7.73 29.62
CA GLY A 568 -12.15 8.25 28.25
C GLY A 568 -10.77 8.55 27.66
N ALA A 569 -9.87 7.56 27.66
CA ALA A 569 -8.47 7.73 27.29
C ALA A 569 -8.27 8.32 25.88
N VAL A 570 -9.09 7.92 24.90
CA VAL A 570 -9.06 8.49 23.54
C VAL A 570 -9.37 10.00 23.55
N ARG A 571 -10.40 10.42 24.31
CA ARG A 571 -10.73 11.85 24.45
C ARG A 571 -9.64 12.61 25.21
N HIS A 572 -9.04 11.99 26.22
CA HIS A 572 -7.90 12.56 26.92
C HIS A 572 -6.70 12.76 25.98
N ALA A 573 -6.39 11.78 25.13
CA ALA A 573 -5.30 11.85 24.16
C ALA A 573 -5.50 12.98 23.14
N ILE A 574 -6.74 13.21 22.68
CA ILE A 574 -7.08 14.32 21.77
C ILE A 574 -6.89 15.68 22.46
N ALA A 575 -7.34 15.81 23.71
CA ALA A 575 -7.20 17.04 24.48
C ALA A 575 -5.75 17.30 24.94
N ASN A 576 -4.91 16.26 24.99
CA ASN A 576 -3.53 16.32 25.49
C ASN A 576 -2.57 15.63 24.49
N PRO A 577 -2.41 16.19 23.28
CA PRO A 577 -1.73 15.48 22.19
C PRO A 577 -0.24 15.23 22.45
N THR A 578 0.40 16.01 23.33
CA THR A 578 1.82 15.88 23.71
C THR A 578 2.06 15.02 24.96
N VAL A 579 1.00 14.63 25.67
CA VAL A 579 1.10 13.84 26.90
C VAL A 579 1.15 12.36 26.54
N PHE A 580 2.18 11.66 27.00
CA PHE A 580 2.30 10.22 26.81
C PHE A 580 1.45 9.49 27.84
N ILE A 581 0.69 8.50 27.39
CA ILE A 581 -0.15 7.70 28.27
C ILE A 581 0.57 6.38 28.52
N SER A 582 1.14 6.23 29.69
CA SER A 582 1.90 5.05 30.11
C SER A 582 0.98 3.85 30.28
N GLY A 583 1.43 2.68 29.77
CA GLY A 583 0.80 1.38 30.00
C GLY A 583 1.32 0.65 31.25
N THR A 584 2.31 1.23 31.94
CA THR A 584 2.87 0.69 33.18
C THR A 584 2.27 1.35 34.41
N ASN A 585 2.39 0.67 35.56
CA ASN A 585 1.87 1.15 36.85
C ASN A 585 2.69 2.33 37.43
N LYS A 586 3.85 2.65 36.84
CA LYS A 586 4.74 3.75 37.23
C LYS A 586 5.44 4.26 35.98
N VAL A 587 5.78 5.55 35.99
CA VAL A 587 6.47 6.24 34.91
C VAL A 587 7.98 6.27 35.16
N TYR A 588 8.77 6.33 34.08
CA TYR A 588 10.24 6.47 34.07
C TYR A 588 10.97 5.68 35.18
N GLN A 589 11.06 4.37 35.00
CA GLN A 589 11.73 3.47 35.93
C GLN A 589 13.07 3.02 35.35
N SER A 590 13.18 1.75 34.97
CA SER A 590 14.38 1.17 34.37
C SER A 590 13.99 0.19 33.28
N GLU A 591 14.95 -0.19 32.44
CA GLU A 591 14.72 -1.21 31.43
C GLU A 591 14.18 -2.53 32.02
N ASN A 592 14.73 -2.97 33.16
CA ASN A 592 14.25 -4.16 33.86
C ASN A 592 12.78 -4.06 34.29
N TYR A 593 12.33 -2.83 34.61
CA TYR A 593 10.95 -2.58 35.00
C TYR A 593 9.99 -2.78 33.82
N VAL A 594 10.31 -2.22 32.65
CA VAL A 594 9.49 -2.39 31.44
C VAL A 594 9.59 -3.81 30.86
N GLN A 595 10.69 -4.54 31.07
CA GLN A 595 10.75 -5.96 30.69
C GLN A 595 9.78 -6.85 31.47
N THR A 596 9.36 -6.43 32.66
CA THR A 596 8.55 -7.26 33.57
C THR A 596 7.06 -7.06 33.33
N ARG A 597 6.39 -8.06 32.74
CA ARG A 597 4.96 -8.01 32.38
C ARG A 597 4.01 -7.64 33.54
N SER A 598 4.30 -8.04 34.78
CA SER A 598 3.46 -7.70 35.94
C SER A 598 3.47 -6.21 36.32
N ASN A 599 4.35 -5.40 35.71
CA ASN A 599 4.39 -3.97 35.92
C ASN A 599 3.42 -3.19 35.02
N TYR A 600 2.73 -3.89 34.11
CA TYR A 600 1.74 -3.31 33.20
C TYR A 600 0.32 -3.53 33.72
N PHE A 601 -0.57 -2.60 33.41
CA PHE A 601 -2.01 -2.80 33.52
C PHE A 601 -2.58 -3.11 32.13
N ASN A 602 -3.76 -3.72 32.06
CA ASN A 602 -4.48 -3.99 30.80
C ASN A 602 -3.61 -4.57 29.67
N ASN A 603 -2.69 -5.49 29.99
CA ASN A 603 -1.72 -6.06 29.06
C ASN A 603 -0.87 -5.02 28.30
N GLY A 604 -0.59 -3.88 28.92
CA GLY A 604 0.25 -2.82 28.39
C GLY A 604 -0.39 -1.93 27.34
N ASP A 605 -1.73 -2.01 27.22
CA ASP A 605 -2.50 -0.96 26.59
C ASP A 605 -2.39 0.35 27.39
N TRP A 606 -2.39 1.48 26.71
CA TRP A 606 -2.46 2.80 27.34
C TRP A 606 -3.90 3.15 27.75
N CYS A 607 -4.91 2.43 27.23
CA CYS A 607 -6.30 2.55 27.64
C CYS A 607 -6.59 1.79 28.95
N PRO A 608 -7.43 2.34 29.85
CA PRO A 608 -8.02 1.58 30.96
C PRO A 608 -8.76 0.33 30.49
N ILE A 609 -8.95 -0.63 31.41
CA ILE A 609 -9.72 -1.85 31.15
C ILE A 609 -11.13 -1.47 30.69
N GLY A 610 -11.55 -2.02 29.54
CA GLY A 610 -12.85 -1.76 28.93
C GLY A 610 -12.89 -0.61 27.93
N GLU A 611 -11.78 0.14 27.77
CA GLU A 611 -11.68 1.23 26.79
C GLU A 611 -10.77 0.91 25.59
N SER A 612 -10.08 -0.25 25.60
CA SER A 612 -9.27 -0.72 24.46
C SER A 612 -10.12 -0.91 23.21
N ASP A 613 -9.65 -0.43 22.06
CA ASP A 613 -10.29 -0.63 20.76
C ASP A 613 -9.22 -0.90 19.67
N ASN A 614 -9.34 -2.02 18.96
CA ASN A 614 -8.35 -2.44 17.95
C ASN A 614 -8.54 -1.77 16.58
N LYS A 615 -9.62 -1.00 16.42
CA LYS A 615 -10.00 -0.35 15.18
C LYS A 615 -9.50 1.09 15.10
N LEU A 616 -8.77 1.59 16.11
CA LEU A 616 -8.33 2.99 16.18
C LEU A 616 -7.60 3.48 14.93
N TRP A 617 -6.78 2.67 14.27
CA TRP A 617 -6.13 3.00 12.97
C TRP A 617 -6.81 2.35 11.75
N GLY A 618 -8.07 1.94 11.86
CA GLY A 618 -8.83 1.33 10.78
C GLY A 618 -8.68 -0.18 10.67
N GLY A 619 -8.08 -0.84 11.67
CA GLY A 619 -8.05 -2.29 11.78
C GLY A 619 -9.42 -2.88 12.09
N LEU A 620 -9.50 -4.20 12.13
CA LEU A 620 -10.66 -4.96 12.59
C LEU A 620 -10.33 -5.66 13.92
N GLU A 621 -11.36 -6.06 14.66
CA GLU A 621 -11.17 -6.84 15.88
C GLU A 621 -10.56 -8.21 15.55
N PRO A 622 -9.39 -8.57 16.12
CA PRO A 622 -8.75 -9.86 15.87
C PRO A 622 -9.63 -11.02 16.38
N ALA A 623 -9.45 -12.20 15.80
CA ALA A 623 -10.23 -13.41 16.10
C ALA A 623 -11.75 -13.29 15.88
N SER A 624 -12.20 -12.33 15.07
CA SER A 624 -13.60 -12.23 14.65
C SER A 624 -14.02 -13.40 13.74
N GLY A 625 -15.30 -13.80 13.79
CA GLY A 625 -15.79 -14.92 12.99
C GLY A 625 -15.64 -14.71 11.48
N GLY A 626 -15.19 -15.74 10.76
CA GLY A 626 -14.95 -15.69 9.31
C GLY A 626 -13.59 -15.11 8.90
N MET A 627 -12.80 -14.63 9.87
CA MET A 627 -11.45 -14.13 9.64
C MET A 627 -10.44 -15.27 9.47
N LYS A 628 -9.55 -15.11 8.51
CA LYS A 628 -8.36 -15.96 8.33
C LYS A 628 -7.40 -15.75 9.51
N ALA A 629 -6.87 -16.84 10.07
CA ALA A 629 -6.00 -16.80 11.24
C ALA A 629 -4.97 -17.93 11.22
N TYR A 630 -3.72 -17.62 11.56
CA TYR A 630 -2.65 -18.62 11.69
C TYR A 630 -1.88 -18.43 12.99
N THR A 631 -1.56 -19.53 13.66
CA THR A 631 -0.78 -19.52 14.90
C THR A 631 0.71 -19.52 14.58
N ILE A 632 1.37 -18.38 14.84
CA ILE A 632 2.81 -18.20 14.63
C ILE A 632 3.61 -18.87 15.75
N ASN A 633 3.16 -18.71 17.00
CA ASN A 633 3.83 -19.28 18.16
C ASN A 633 2.82 -19.66 19.24
N GLN A 634 2.58 -20.96 19.40
CA GLN A 634 1.59 -21.47 20.37
C GLN A 634 1.99 -21.16 21.83
N SER A 635 3.27 -21.27 22.17
CA SER A 635 3.75 -21.07 23.54
C SER A 635 3.58 -19.63 24.05
N ASN A 636 3.65 -18.66 23.14
CA ASN A 636 3.50 -17.24 23.45
C ASN A 636 2.15 -16.67 23.02
N ASN A 637 1.23 -17.51 22.55
CA ASN A 637 -0.11 -17.12 22.06
C ASN A 637 -0.05 -16.06 20.95
N VAL A 638 0.84 -16.26 19.97
CA VAL A 638 1.05 -15.30 18.87
C VAL A 638 0.40 -15.80 17.59
N HIS A 639 -0.36 -14.92 16.95
CA HIS A 639 -1.09 -15.19 15.72
C HIS A 639 -0.92 -14.07 14.72
N ILE A 640 -1.22 -14.38 13.47
CA ILE A 640 -1.55 -13.40 12.44
C ILE A 640 -3.03 -13.56 12.08
N TYR A 641 -3.72 -12.43 11.96
CA TYR A 641 -5.12 -12.33 11.57
C TYR A 641 -5.24 -11.46 10.33
N ASP A 642 -6.19 -11.77 9.45
CA ASP A 642 -6.58 -10.88 8.35
C ASP A 642 -7.53 -9.80 8.88
N ASN A 643 -6.99 -8.94 9.75
CA ASN A 643 -7.72 -7.87 10.41
C ASN A 643 -7.30 -6.47 9.93
N TYR A 644 -6.81 -6.39 8.70
CA TYR A 644 -6.57 -5.12 8.06
C TYR A 644 -7.87 -4.61 7.45
N GLY A 645 -8.43 -3.51 7.96
CA GLY A 645 -9.68 -2.97 7.44
C GLY A 645 -9.53 -2.44 6.01
N THR A 646 -10.65 -2.15 5.35
CA THR A 646 -10.65 -1.68 3.95
C THR A 646 -10.32 -0.19 3.82
N GLU A 647 -10.53 0.60 4.87
CA GLU A 647 -10.33 2.05 4.90
C GLU A 647 -9.56 2.46 6.16
N LYS A 648 -8.82 3.56 6.08
CA LYS A 648 -8.22 4.19 7.26
C LYS A 648 -9.26 4.92 8.13
N SER A 649 -8.94 5.12 9.41
CA SER A 649 -9.84 5.75 10.39
C SER A 649 -9.55 7.24 10.60
N ILE A 650 -10.37 7.89 11.43
CA ILE A 650 -10.14 9.26 11.90
C ILE A 650 -8.91 9.43 12.82
N PHE A 651 -8.29 8.37 13.31
CA PHE A 651 -7.09 8.43 14.16
C PHE A 651 -5.82 7.92 13.49
N ASP A 652 -5.91 7.44 12.25
CA ASP A 652 -4.74 7.11 11.45
C ASP A 652 -3.85 8.36 11.27
N PRO A 653 -2.57 8.33 11.66
CA PRO A 653 -1.69 9.50 11.62
C PRO A 653 -1.21 9.88 10.21
N CYS A 654 -1.37 9.01 9.21
CA CYS A 654 -0.84 9.24 7.87
C CYS A 654 -1.63 10.33 7.11
N PRO A 655 -0.97 11.05 6.17
CA PRO A 655 -1.62 12.09 5.36
C PRO A 655 -2.72 11.55 4.44
N THR A 656 -3.49 12.43 3.82
CA THR A 656 -4.53 12.06 2.83
C THR A 656 -3.94 11.19 1.70
N GLY A 657 -4.63 10.11 1.32
CA GLY A 657 -4.15 9.15 0.33
C GLY A 657 -3.18 8.10 0.87
N TRP A 658 -2.83 8.18 2.16
CA TRP A 658 -1.93 7.28 2.86
C TRP A 658 -2.54 6.79 4.17
N ARG A 659 -2.16 5.59 4.61
CA ARG A 659 -2.59 4.96 5.86
C ARG A 659 -1.48 4.13 6.49
N VAL A 660 -1.61 3.78 7.76
CA VAL A 660 -0.63 2.92 8.44
C VAL A 660 -0.60 1.53 7.78
N ALA A 661 0.58 0.94 7.61
CA ALA A 661 0.74 -0.37 6.97
C ALA A 661 0.04 -1.52 7.71
N SER A 662 -0.21 -2.62 7.00
CA SER A 662 -0.55 -3.93 7.58
C SER A 662 0.71 -4.64 8.10
N GLY A 663 0.56 -5.51 9.10
CA GLY A 663 1.63 -6.41 9.55
C GLY A 663 2.08 -7.41 8.49
N GLU A 664 1.26 -7.67 7.46
CA GLU A 664 1.63 -8.53 6.33
C GLU A 664 2.81 -8.00 5.51
N LEU A 665 3.08 -6.68 5.56
CA LEU A 665 4.25 -6.08 4.92
C LEU A 665 5.56 -6.74 5.41
N TRP A 666 5.59 -7.24 6.65
CA TRP A 666 6.80 -7.79 7.25
C TRP A 666 7.12 -9.21 6.79
N LEU A 667 6.17 -9.96 6.22
CA LEU A 667 6.40 -11.38 5.91
C LEU A 667 7.52 -11.57 4.88
N GLU A 668 7.58 -10.74 3.84
CA GLU A 668 8.62 -10.83 2.80
C GLU A 668 10.00 -10.35 3.29
N PHE A 669 10.08 -9.76 4.48
CA PHE A 669 11.36 -9.37 5.06
C PHE A 669 12.18 -10.57 5.54
N THR A 670 11.62 -11.78 5.52
CA THR A 670 12.34 -13.02 5.77
C THR A 670 12.00 -14.10 4.76
N ASN A 671 12.88 -15.09 4.55
CA ASN A 671 12.68 -16.11 3.51
C ASN A 671 11.52 -17.08 3.78
N THR A 672 10.99 -17.07 5.00
CA THR A 672 9.98 -18.01 5.47
C THR A 672 8.68 -17.32 5.90
N GLY A 673 8.65 -15.99 5.95
CA GLY A 673 7.56 -15.25 6.58
C GLY A 673 7.49 -15.46 8.09
N LEU A 674 8.55 -16.00 8.70
CA LEU A 674 8.71 -16.16 10.14
C LEU A 674 10.00 -15.47 10.62
N ASN A 675 10.20 -15.38 11.93
CA ASN A 675 11.44 -14.83 12.48
C ASN A 675 12.67 -15.60 11.91
N PRO A 676 13.70 -14.90 11.43
CA PRO A 676 14.84 -15.48 10.73
C PRO A 676 15.68 -16.37 11.65
N LYS A 677 16.44 -17.33 11.09
CA LYS A 677 17.39 -18.18 11.84
C LYS A 677 18.85 -17.88 11.51
N SER A 678 19.10 -17.18 10.41
CA SER A 678 20.38 -16.60 10.01
C SER A 678 20.21 -15.17 9.47
N ILE A 679 21.26 -14.36 9.50
CA ILE A 679 21.25 -13.03 8.84
C ILE A 679 20.96 -13.14 7.33
N ASN A 680 21.32 -14.28 6.73
CA ASN A 680 21.02 -14.58 5.33
C ASN A 680 19.53 -14.82 5.07
N ASP A 681 18.74 -15.09 6.11
CA ASP A 681 17.29 -15.27 6.03
C ASP A 681 16.53 -13.94 6.11
N ILE A 682 17.21 -12.78 6.10
CA ILE A 682 16.60 -11.45 6.13
C ILE A 682 16.71 -10.80 4.75
N ASN A 683 15.62 -10.23 4.22
CA ASN A 683 15.54 -9.71 2.86
C ASN A 683 16.02 -8.26 2.71
N PHE A 684 17.29 -7.98 3.01
CA PHE A 684 17.88 -6.64 2.90
C PHE A 684 19.07 -6.58 1.95
N ASP A 685 19.33 -5.39 1.41
CA ASP A 685 20.51 -5.03 0.63
C ASP A 685 21.65 -4.59 1.55
N ASN A 686 22.79 -5.28 1.46
CA ASN A 686 23.98 -5.01 2.26
C ASN A 686 24.98 -4.04 1.61
N LYS A 687 24.67 -3.50 0.41
CA LYS A 687 25.59 -2.67 -0.38
C LYS A 687 25.60 -1.18 0.00
N SER A 688 24.74 -0.72 0.92
CA SER A 688 24.62 0.71 1.24
C SER A 688 24.30 1.01 2.72
N PRO A 689 25.15 0.64 3.69
CA PRO A 689 24.93 0.96 5.10
C PRO A 689 25.55 2.32 5.48
N ASP A 690 25.11 3.42 4.86
CA ASP A 690 25.51 4.77 5.31
C ASP A 690 24.58 5.28 6.44
N GLY A 691 24.32 4.47 7.46
CA GLY A 691 23.48 4.89 8.60
C GLY A 691 23.00 3.77 9.53
N TYR A 692 22.14 4.13 10.47
CA TYR A 692 21.54 3.23 11.46
C TYR A 692 20.20 2.70 10.94
N GLY A 693 20.22 1.61 10.18
CA GLY A 693 19.02 1.03 9.58
C GLY A 693 19.29 0.09 8.41
N MET A 694 18.23 -0.51 7.86
CA MET A 694 18.36 -1.51 6.80
C MET A 694 17.57 -1.12 5.55
N ASN A 695 18.15 -1.34 4.37
CA ASN A 695 17.47 -1.23 3.09
C ASN A 695 16.76 -2.56 2.77
N MET A 696 15.46 -2.63 3.02
CA MET A 696 14.67 -3.85 2.83
C MET A 696 14.22 -3.96 1.38
N TYR A 697 14.40 -5.12 0.76
CA TYR A 697 13.84 -5.40 -0.55
C TYR A 697 12.31 -5.48 -0.46
N MET A 698 11.63 -4.81 -1.37
CA MET A 698 10.18 -4.69 -1.31
C MET A 698 9.46 -5.68 -2.22
N GLN A 699 10.11 -6.22 -3.26
CA GLN A 699 9.41 -6.97 -4.32
C GLN A 699 9.83 -8.43 -4.45
N LYS A 700 11.12 -8.73 -4.32
CA LYS A 700 11.65 -10.08 -4.52
C LYS A 700 12.68 -10.41 -3.45
N TRP A 701 12.99 -11.70 -3.34
CA TRP A 701 14.08 -12.16 -2.50
C TRP A 701 15.41 -11.64 -3.03
N LYS A 702 16.05 -10.75 -2.27
CA LYS A 702 17.38 -10.21 -2.53
C LYS A 702 17.54 -9.51 -3.89
N ASP A 703 16.43 -9.01 -4.44
CA ASP A 703 16.39 -8.38 -5.76
C ASP A 703 15.28 -7.32 -5.84
N GLY A 704 15.46 -6.35 -6.75
CA GLY A 704 14.51 -5.27 -7.00
C GLY A 704 14.69 -4.04 -6.10
N PRO A 705 13.68 -3.15 -6.06
CA PRO A 705 13.75 -1.90 -5.31
C PRO A 705 13.70 -2.12 -3.79
N THR A 706 14.35 -1.23 -3.06
CA THR A 706 14.43 -1.24 -1.61
C THR A 706 13.75 -0.02 -0.97
N SER A 707 13.44 -0.11 0.32
CA SER A 707 13.08 1.03 1.16
C SER A 707 13.89 1.01 2.46
N TYR A 708 14.33 2.17 2.93
CA TYR A 708 15.17 2.30 4.10
C TYR A 708 14.35 2.35 5.40
N PHE A 709 14.69 1.49 6.36
CA PHE A 709 14.08 1.38 7.69
C PHE A 709 15.11 1.73 8.78
N PRO A 710 15.12 2.98 9.29
CA PRO A 710 15.99 3.39 10.38
C PRO A 710 15.78 2.59 11.70
N THR A 711 16.86 2.31 12.42
CA THR A 711 16.86 1.81 13.79
C THR A 711 16.80 2.97 14.80
N GLN A 712 15.78 3.82 14.70
CA GLN A 712 15.67 5.10 15.43
C GLN A 712 15.29 4.98 16.93
N GLY A 713 15.19 3.77 17.47
CA GLY A 713 14.70 3.53 18.82
C GLY A 713 13.20 3.72 18.98
N THR A 714 12.74 3.72 20.23
CA THR A 714 11.32 3.82 20.59
C THR A 714 11.13 4.48 21.94
N ARG A 715 9.90 4.93 22.23
CA ARG A 715 9.46 5.35 23.57
C ARG A 715 8.60 4.25 24.19
N VAL A 716 9.07 3.64 25.28
CA VAL A 716 8.49 2.44 25.88
C VAL A 716 7.39 2.77 26.89
N GLY A 717 6.69 1.73 27.37
CA GLY A 717 5.43 1.86 28.12
C GLY A 717 5.46 2.68 29.42
N ASP A 718 6.63 2.99 29.99
CA ASP A 718 6.77 3.89 31.15
C ASP A 718 7.05 5.35 30.78
N GLY A 719 7.15 5.64 29.48
CA GLY A 719 7.46 6.94 28.92
C GLY A 719 8.94 7.16 28.61
N GLY A 720 9.86 6.26 28.97
CA GLY A 720 11.30 6.35 28.65
C GLY A 720 11.63 6.09 27.18
N GLY A 721 12.77 6.59 26.70
CA GLY A 721 13.35 6.26 25.40
C GLY A 721 14.39 5.15 25.50
N ILE A 722 14.57 4.34 24.44
CA ILE A 722 15.60 3.28 24.42
C ILE A 722 16.09 2.92 23.01
N ARG A 723 17.32 2.37 22.92
CA ARG A 723 17.91 1.71 21.74
C ARG A 723 17.97 2.56 20.47
N THR A 724 18.17 3.87 20.59
CA THR A 724 18.41 4.76 19.44
C THR A 724 19.69 4.32 18.73
N ASN A 725 19.60 3.96 17.44
CA ASN A 725 20.60 3.37 16.53
C ASN A 725 20.69 1.84 16.46
N SER A 726 20.09 1.13 17.40
CA SER A 726 20.28 -0.32 17.55
C SER A 726 18.99 -1.08 17.30
N CYS A 727 17.83 -0.44 17.50
CA CYS A 727 16.52 -1.05 17.32
C CYS A 727 15.62 -0.12 16.52
N GLY A 728 14.82 -0.67 15.60
CA GLY A 728 13.60 -0.02 15.12
C GLY A 728 12.39 -0.82 15.56
N ASN A 729 11.33 -0.15 16.02
CA ASN A 729 10.09 -0.75 16.49
C ASN A 729 8.92 -0.21 15.67
N TYR A 730 8.59 -0.88 14.58
CA TYR A 730 7.64 -0.37 13.58
C TYR A 730 6.24 -0.88 13.86
N HIS A 731 5.34 0.05 14.19
CA HIS A 731 3.93 -0.29 14.36
C HIS A 731 3.23 -0.43 13.02
N ASN A 732 2.11 -1.16 13.07
CA ASN A 732 1.18 -1.37 11.97
C ASN A 732 -0.24 -1.40 12.53
N VAL A 733 -1.23 -1.44 11.63
CA VAL A 733 -2.66 -1.44 11.98
C VAL A 733 -3.11 -2.75 12.61
N THR A 734 -2.55 -3.88 12.19
CA THR A 734 -3.04 -5.21 12.56
C THR A 734 -2.61 -5.61 13.97
N THR A 735 -3.59 -5.99 14.78
CA THR A 735 -3.39 -6.42 16.17
C THR A 735 -3.59 -7.91 16.33
N ASP A 736 -3.16 -8.42 17.47
CA ASP A 736 -3.43 -9.78 17.94
C ASP A 736 -4.29 -9.69 19.21
N THR A 737 -4.78 -10.82 19.67
CA THR A 737 -5.39 -11.01 20.99
C THR A 737 -4.48 -10.50 22.12
N ASP A 738 -5.04 -10.33 23.32
CA ASP A 738 -4.32 -9.84 24.51
C ASP A 738 -3.69 -8.44 24.39
N ASN A 739 -4.28 -7.54 23.58
CA ASN A 739 -3.79 -6.17 23.35
C ASN A 739 -2.37 -6.07 22.78
N ARG A 740 -1.97 -7.07 21.99
CA ARG A 740 -0.68 -7.15 21.32
C ARG A 740 -0.71 -6.49 19.93
N VAL A 741 0.40 -5.89 19.54
CA VAL A 741 0.66 -5.39 18.18
C VAL A 741 1.78 -6.21 17.56
N ASN A 742 1.57 -6.79 16.38
CA ASN A 742 2.59 -7.57 15.67
C ASN A 742 3.59 -6.65 14.96
N ILE A 743 4.44 -5.96 15.74
CA ILE A 743 5.42 -5.00 15.24
C ILE A 743 6.56 -5.68 14.47
N LEU A 744 7.22 -4.90 13.60
CA LEU A 744 8.55 -5.25 13.10
C LEU A 744 9.59 -4.69 14.07
N HIS A 745 10.32 -5.58 14.74
CA HIS A 745 11.53 -5.29 15.49
C HIS A 745 12.71 -5.49 14.55
N ILE A 746 13.32 -4.39 14.11
CA ILE A 746 14.42 -4.44 13.17
C ILE A 746 15.76 -4.18 13.86
N HIS A 747 16.73 -5.04 13.54
CA HIS A 747 18.12 -4.97 13.98
C HIS A 747 19.01 -5.60 12.91
N GLU A 748 20.23 -5.11 12.71
CA GLU A 748 21.26 -5.79 11.89
C GLU A 748 21.87 -7.01 12.61
N SER A 749 21.02 -7.79 13.29
CA SER A 749 21.38 -9.01 14.00
C SER A 749 20.19 -9.94 13.91
N GLN A 750 20.42 -11.18 13.48
CA GLN A 750 19.30 -12.12 13.31
C GLN A 750 18.58 -12.41 14.62
N ASP A 751 19.28 -12.54 15.76
CA ASP A 751 18.67 -12.89 17.05
C ASP A 751 17.75 -11.78 17.59
N LEU A 752 17.79 -10.60 16.97
CA LEU A 752 17.04 -9.40 17.34
C LEU A 752 16.19 -8.84 16.19
N PHE A 753 16.17 -9.51 15.04
CA PHE A 753 15.28 -9.15 13.93
C PHE A 753 14.01 -10.00 14.04
N HIS A 754 12.91 -9.40 14.44
CA HIS A 754 11.63 -10.11 14.59
C HIS A 754 10.54 -9.42 13.79
N ILE A 755 9.97 -10.15 12.82
CA ILE A 755 8.73 -9.75 12.16
C ILE A 755 7.50 -10.13 13.00
N PHE A 756 7.70 -10.98 14.01
CA PHE A 756 6.78 -11.24 15.12
C PHE A 756 7.54 -11.17 16.44
N GLU A 757 7.49 -10.03 17.13
CA GLU A 757 8.20 -9.83 18.40
C GLU A 757 7.43 -10.45 19.58
N TYR A 758 7.98 -11.48 20.22
CA TYR A 758 7.37 -12.13 21.40
C TYR A 758 8.39 -12.45 22.50
N GLN A 759 9.66 -12.09 22.32
CA GLN A 759 10.71 -12.23 23.31
C GLN A 759 10.68 -11.09 24.33
N PHE A 760 10.44 -9.87 23.87
CA PHE A 760 10.54 -8.65 24.67
C PHE A 760 9.19 -7.96 24.78
N TYR A 761 8.51 -8.19 25.91
CA TYR A 761 7.15 -7.69 26.18
C TYR A 761 6.97 -6.20 25.90
N PHE A 762 7.95 -5.39 26.29
CA PHE A 762 7.91 -3.93 26.18
C PHE A 762 8.00 -3.37 24.76
N TYR A 763 8.14 -4.19 23.72
CA TYR A 763 8.17 -3.75 22.32
C TYR A 763 6.82 -3.89 21.61
N TYR A 764 5.96 -4.82 22.02
CA TYR A 764 4.74 -5.16 21.27
C TYR A 764 3.43 -4.76 21.96
N VAL A 765 3.51 -4.02 23.07
CA VAL A 765 2.32 -3.49 23.75
C VAL A 765 1.90 -2.15 23.15
N LYS A 766 0.60 -1.86 23.13
CA LYS A 766 0.04 -0.67 22.47
C LYS A 766 0.52 0.67 23.05
N SER A 767 0.94 0.69 24.32
CA SER A 767 1.46 1.93 24.95
C SER A 767 2.81 2.39 24.39
N VAL A 768 3.55 1.54 23.69
CA VAL A 768 4.82 1.90 23.03
C VAL A 768 4.56 2.91 21.91
N ALA A 769 5.47 3.88 21.76
CA ALA A 769 5.48 4.78 20.60
C ALA A 769 6.70 4.52 19.71
N GLY A 770 6.44 3.93 18.54
CA GLY A 770 7.43 3.63 17.52
C GLY A 770 7.26 4.44 16.23
N PRO A 771 8.22 4.35 15.29
CA PRO A 771 8.04 4.83 13.93
C PRO A 771 6.85 4.21 13.21
N ILE A 772 6.28 4.99 12.30
CA ILE A 772 5.23 4.56 11.37
C ILE A 772 5.75 4.61 9.94
N ARG A 773 5.49 3.53 9.21
CA ARG A 773 5.63 3.48 7.77
C ARG A 773 4.24 3.48 7.14
N CYS A 774 3.92 4.56 6.43
CA CYS A 774 2.64 4.67 5.72
C CYS A 774 2.68 3.89 4.40
N VAL A 775 1.53 3.40 3.98
CA VAL A 775 1.27 2.83 2.66
C VAL A 775 0.12 3.59 2.00
N ARG A 776 -0.01 3.50 0.68
CA ARG A 776 -1.15 4.10 -0.03
C ARG A 776 -2.46 3.58 0.54
N ASP A 777 -3.49 4.42 0.58
CA ASP A 777 -4.80 4.02 1.11
C ASP A 777 -5.51 3.02 0.17
N SER A 778 -5.27 3.16 -1.14
CA SER A 778 -5.60 2.17 -2.16
C SER A 778 -4.41 1.23 -2.43
N LYS A 779 -4.68 -0.06 -2.68
CA LYS A 779 -3.66 -1.05 -3.04
C LYS A 779 -2.88 -0.66 -4.29
#